data_AF-A0A947MRF9-F1
#
_entry.id   AF-A0A947MRF9-F1
#
_cell.length_a   1.000
_cell.length_b   1.000
_cell.length_c   1.000
_cell.angle_alpha   90.00
_cell.angle_beta   90.00
_cell.angle_gamma   90.00
#
_symmetry.space_group_name_H-M   'P 1'
#
loop_
_entity.id
_entity.type
_entity.pdbx_description
1 polymer ?
#
loop_
_entity_poly.entity_id
_entity_poly.type
_entity_poly.pdbx_seq_one_letter_code
_entity_poly.pdbx_strand_id
1 'polypeptide(L)'
;MPDSDLTRSSNLHGRRLNSRGRSGLVPFDVMAPAVALILTVLGSCSDTVTRVPPGAEEDSGPAVDGLDGQDGEAADDATTDDASSEDVADGAVPDANETPGDGDATASDVNDVEDDVVAPVDVADTDGDADGDGDADADGDADGDGDADGNDATLVDTGSPDVGPSLEPLSPRPCTQRFEHRTFEPHPGTVALAGEFNGWKVDAAPLNHDGAGTWTIDLDTSAIPPGPYAYKFVENGTNWVLDGGQPLRRIVGGVENSKVLIDDCDVPLLEVETLSATSAALEVVVAVRGGGGAAGAGITPGSAAVLRGGVPMAEGWSWDPDAQRFTVSIDAPPPGKHGLEFRIAGPGGAAVPLYLPVWIEDAPFDWRDAVLYFVMTDRFLDGDPNNSAPSGCLPAGNKANWLGGDWAGVTEKIEAGYFDDLGVNALWLTAVVDNPDGCEAGAADGRTYSSYHGYFPSAQLTPESHLGTLAELRALSAAAHARGIRVLVDLVANHLHSSHPFVAEHTSDGWFYPYGGCQNGGFDNAPLTCWFESYLPDLNYENDAVVEAMTDMAVEWVRLADLDGYRVDAVKHMHPNFLRTLVWKLRRHAETVPGSRFYLVGETFTGEWGGGFGSNETLIKAYVSPDLLDGQFDFPLYWNVVKAFARGETGLSTVADVVTQSQGYYGAGSVMSAFLGNHDVPRFVSHAAGQIGDVWGNGSKEQGWNTPPGQPVGDEAYEKLGLAFSFLFTAPGVPLIYYGDEIGLAGAGDPDNRRMMPWTGYSGGQVALRERIGALGKARAALPALRRGGWKTLKADGDVLVYERSGAGLDTVIVGLNRGGASTAATVAAADGSYGEFGASAMLTASGGSLTFEIPARGARVLVHDP
;
A
#
# COMPACT_ATOMS: atom_id res chain seq x y z
N MET A 1 42.03 -4.13 49.46
CA MET A 1 42.47 -5.13 50.47
C MET A 1 41.36 -6.15 50.65
N PRO A 2 41.67 -7.40 51.02
CA PRO A 2 41.12 -8.58 50.35
C PRO A 2 40.23 -9.42 51.30
N ASP A 3 39.69 -10.60 50.97
CA ASP A 3 40.25 -11.87 50.47
C ASP A 3 39.09 -12.78 49.97
N SER A 4 39.27 -13.93 49.29
CA SER A 4 40.47 -14.78 49.11
C SER A 4 40.42 -15.57 47.79
N ASP A 5 41.61 -15.94 47.32
CA ASP A 5 41.86 -16.96 46.31
C ASP A 5 41.64 -18.39 46.87
N LEU A 6 41.29 -19.37 46.03
CA LEU A 6 41.81 -20.74 46.19
C LEU A 6 41.67 -21.57 44.91
N THR A 7 42.80 -22.10 44.44
CA THR A 7 42.93 -22.79 43.15
C THR A 7 42.96 -24.32 43.29
N ARG A 8 42.54 -25.03 42.23
CA ARG A 8 43.07 -26.37 41.90
C ARG A 8 42.82 -26.75 40.44
N SER A 9 43.89 -27.09 39.72
CA SER A 9 43.84 -27.61 38.35
C SER A 9 44.15 -29.11 38.31
N SER A 10 43.58 -29.84 37.34
CA SER A 10 44.19 -31.08 36.83
C SER A 10 43.70 -31.44 35.42
N ASN A 11 44.61 -31.23 34.47
CA ASN A 11 44.63 -31.61 33.06
C ASN A 11 43.68 -32.70 32.53
N LEU A 12 42.96 -32.34 31.46
CA LEU A 12 43.05 -32.95 30.12
C LEU A 12 43.35 -34.46 30.01
N HIS A 13 42.40 -35.20 29.43
CA HIS A 13 42.66 -36.15 28.34
C HIS A 13 41.56 -36.00 27.29
N GLY A 14 41.94 -35.72 26.03
CA GLY A 14 40.99 -35.32 24.98
C GLY A 14 40.47 -36.46 24.11
N ARG A 15 39.35 -36.20 23.42
CA ARG A 15 38.98 -36.88 22.18
C ARG A 15 38.63 -35.85 21.12
N ARG A 16 39.19 -35.99 19.92
CA ARG A 16 38.74 -35.26 18.73
C ARG A 16 37.42 -35.87 18.27
N LEU A 17 36.44 -35.04 17.95
CA LEU A 17 35.31 -35.41 17.10
C LEU A 17 35.20 -34.35 16.00
N ASN A 18 35.14 -34.79 14.75
CA ASN A 18 34.85 -33.91 13.62
C ASN A 18 33.32 -33.73 13.56
N SER A 19 32.82 -32.53 13.84
CA SER A 19 31.48 -32.10 13.44
C SER A 19 31.59 -31.01 12.39
N ARG A 20 31.47 -31.39 11.11
CA ARG A 20 31.18 -30.44 10.03
C ARG A 20 29.73 -29.99 10.19
N GLY A 21 29.50 -28.96 11.01
CA GLY A 21 28.23 -28.25 11.01
C GLY A 21 28.08 -27.52 9.68
N ARG A 22 27.20 -28.02 8.80
CA ARG A 22 26.63 -27.19 7.74
C ARG A 22 25.54 -26.35 8.38
N SER A 23 25.71 -25.04 8.41
CA SER A 23 24.57 -24.12 8.44
C SER A 23 23.80 -24.34 7.14
N GLY A 24 22.55 -24.78 7.26
CA GLY A 24 21.68 -25.03 6.12
C GLY A 24 20.91 -23.78 5.73
N LEU A 25 21.52 -22.93 4.89
CA LEU A 25 20.71 -22.11 4.00
C LEU A 25 20.05 -23.06 3.00
N VAL A 26 18.72 -23.01 2.90
CA VAL A 26 17.96 -23.78 1.91
C VAL A 26 17.91 -22.97 0.62
N PRO A 27 18.47 -23.46 -0.50
CA PRO A 27 18.26 -22.81 -1.79
C PRO A 27 16.80 -23.06 -2.23
N PHE A 28 16.04 -21.98 -2.41
CA PHE A 28 14.69 -22.01 -2.97
C PHE A 28 14.74 -22.29 -4.48
N ASP A 29 14.97 -23.55 -4.88
CA ASP A 29 14.99 -23.91 -6.31
C ASP A 29 14.64 -25.40 -6.58
N VAL A 30 13.39 -25.81 -6.26
CA VAL A 30 12.78 -27.03 -6.84
C VAL A 30 11.26 -26.84 -6.98
N MET A 31 10.77 -26.41 -8.15
CA MET A 31 9.44 -26.76 -8.72
C MET A 31 9.36 -26.28 -10.19
N ALA A 32 9.76 -27.13 -11.13
CA ALA A 32 9.47 -26.98 -12.56
C ALA A 32 9.03 -28.35 -13.13
N PRO A 33 8.08 -28.41 -14.08
CA PRO A 33 7.16 -29.55 -14.15
C PRO A 33 7.61 -30.73 -15.02
N ALA A 34 7.12 -31.91 -14.68
CA ALA A 34 7.32 -33.15 -15.44
C ALA A 34 6.38 -33.25 -16.66
N VAL A 35 6.61 -32.44 -17.70
CA VAL A 35 5.86 -32.48 -18.97
C VAL A 35 6.81 -32.75 -20.16
N ALA A 36 7.25 -34.01 -20.29
CA ALA A 36 8.16 -34.41 -21.37
C ALA A 36 8.11 -35.91 -21.74
N LEU A 37 6.92 -36.49 -22.01
CA LEU A 37 6.84 -37.76 -22.73
C LEU A 37 5.55 -37.93 -23.54
N ILE A 38 5.64 -38.70 -24.63
CA ILE A 38 4.59 -39.07 -25.61
C ILE A 38 4.36 -38.03 -26.72
N LEU A 39 5.21 -38.09 -27.76
CA LEU A 39 4.84 -37.61 -29.10
C LEU A 39 5.63 -38.32 -30.22
N THR A 40 5.35 -39.61 -30.49
CA THR A 40 5.56 -40.24 -31.82
C THR A 40 5.01 -41.67 -31.91
N VAL A 41 3.80 -41.83 -32.46
CA VAL A 41 3.42 -43.00 -33.30
C VAL A 41 2.53 -42.45 -34.44
N LEU A 42 2.84 -42.81 -35.69
CA LEU A 42 2.09 -42.39 -36.89
C LEU A 42 0.91 -43.33 -37.17
N GLY A 43 -0.26 -42.82 -37.58
CA GLY A 43 -1.53 -43.59 -37.48
C GLY A 43 -2.61 -43.52 -38.58
N SER A 44 -2.54 -42.63 -39.59
CA SER A 44 -3.40 -42.59 -40.81
C SER A 44 -4.92 -42.27 -40.71
N CYS A 45 -5.46 -41.66 -41.79
CA CYS A 45 -6.89 -41.58 -42.20
C CYS A 45 -7.87 -40.73 -41.35
N SER A 46 -8.97 -40.16 -41.87
CA SER A 46 -9.28 -39.57 -43.20
C SER A 46 -10.61 -38.78 -43.15
N ASP A 47 -10.76 -37.78 -44.01
CA ASP A 47 -12.00 -37.27 -44.63
C ASP A 47 -13.17 -36.61 -43.83
N THR A 48 -13.61 -35.45 -44.36
CA THR A 48 -14.99 -34.84 -44.36
C THR A 48 -15.61 -34.35 -43.03
N VAL A 49 -16.03 -33.06 -42.87
CA VAL A 49 -17.18 -32.32 -43.48
C VAL A 49 -18.54 -32.86 -42.97
N THR A 50 -19.41 -32.10 -42.28
CA THR A 50 -20.28 -31.01 -42.83
C THR A 50 -20.84 -30.04 -41.74
N ARG A 51 -21.69 -29.07 -42.13
CA ARG A 51 -22.23 -27.90 -41.39
C ARG A 51 -23.71 -28.05 -40.92
N VAL A 52 -24.07 -27.22 -39.93
CA VAL A 52 -25.37 -26.48 -39.72
C VAL A 52 -26.58 -27.16 -38.99
N PRO A 53 -27.35 -26.41 -38.15
CA PRO A 53 -28.53 -26.87 -37.35
C PRO A 53 -29.86 -26.28 -37.93
N PRO A 54 -30.95 -25.92 -37.18
CA PRO A 54 -31.50 -26.32 -35.87
C PRO A 54 -33.00 -26.80 -35.94
N GLY A 55 -33.69 -27.00 -34.80
CA GLY A 55 -35.16 -27.21 -34.75
C GLY A 55 -35.72 -27.42 -33.34
N ALA A 56 -37.00 -27.13 -33.12
CA ALA A 56 -37.73 -27.24 -31.83
C ALA A 56 -39.21 -27.62 -32.06
N GLU A 57 -39.92 -28.12 -31.02
CA GLU A 57 -41.38 -27.98 -30.83
C GLU A 57 -41.85 -28.47 -29.42
N GLU A 58 -43.14 -28.33 -29.12
CA GLU A 58 -43.75 -28.31 -27.77
C GLU A 58 -44.51 -29.61 -27.36
N ASP A 59 -44.92 -29.72 -26.08
CA ASP A 59 -46.35 -29.71 -25.64
C ASP A 59 -46.71 -30.63 -24.43
N SER A 60 -47.78 -30.22 -23.72
CA SER A 60 -48.74 -30.98 -22.89
C SER A 60 -48.49 -31.22 -21.38
N GLY A 61 -49.50 -30.84 -20.57
CA GLY A 61 -49.68 -31.17 -19.14
C GLY A 61 -50.61 -32.39 -18.92
N PRO A 62 -51.24 -32.58 -17.73
CA PRO A 62 -52.27 -31.63 -17.22
C PRO A 62 -52.40 -31.48 -15.68
N ALA A 63 -53.37 -30.65 -15.23
CA ALA A 63 -53.88 -30.52 -13.84
C ALA A 63 -55.11 -31.45 -13.58
N VAL A 64 -55.93 -31.45 -12.51
CA VAL A 64 -56.28 -30.56 -11.36
C VAL A 64 -56.65 -31.46 -10.13
N ASP A 65 -57.21 -31.13 -8.95
CA ASP A 65 -57.90 -29.99 -8.26
C ASP A 65 -57.80 -30.25 -6.71
N GLY A 66 -58.32 -29.51 -5.71
CA GLY A 66 -59.14 -28.28 -5.63
C GLY A 66 -59.99 -28.22 -4.32
N LEU A 67 -60.41 -27.01 -3.86
CA LEU A 67 -61.38 -26.69 -2.76
C LEU A 67 -60.95 -27.02 -1.29
N ASP A 68 -61.39 -26.38 -0.18
CA ASP A 68 -62.01 -25.08 0.24
C ASP A 68 -61.99 -25.02 1.80
N GLY A 69 -62.21 -23.93 2.58
CA GLY A 69 -62.37 -22.49 2.31
C GLY A 69 -62.98 -21.68 3.51
N GLN A 70 -62.62 -20.38 3.64
CA GLN A 70 -63.34 -19.22 4.25
C GLN A 70 -63.46 -18.89 5.79
N ASP A 71 -63.37 -17.56 6.05
CA ASP A 71 -64.07 -16.64 6.99
C ASP A 71 -63.71 -16.36 8.50
N GLY A 72 -63.51 -15.05 8.79
CA GLY A 72 -63.87 -14.28 10.02
C GLY A 72 -62.90 -14.23 11.24
N GLU A 73 -62.94 -13.24 12.16
CA GLU A 73 -63.32 -11.81 12.12
C GLU A 73 -62.82 -11.05 13.41
N ALA A 74 -62.68 -9.71 13.34
CA ALA A 74 -62.68 -8.66 14.40
C ALA A 74 -62.10 -8.83 15.86
N ALA A 75 -61.04 -8.05 16.14
CA ALA A 75 -60.90 -6.96 17.15
C ALA A 75 -61.01 -7.10 18.71
N ASP A 76 -60.25 -6.17 19.35
CA ASP A 76 -60.47 -5.43 20.63
C ASP A 76 -59.99 -5.89 22.05
N ASP A 77 -59.57 -4.84 22.79
CA ASP A 77 -59.53 -4.53 24.25
C ASP A 77 -58.50 -5.15 25.25
N ALA A 78 -57.41 -4.40 25.46
CA ALA A 78 -56.97 -3.72 26.70
C ALA A 78 -56.82 -4.39 28.11
N THR A 79 -55.64 -4.11 28.70
CA THR A 79 -55.36 -3.62 30.08
C THR A 79 -55.30 -4.51 31.35
N THR A 80 -54.20 -4.29 32.08
CA THR A 80 -54.02 -4.15 33.56
C THR A 80 -54.07 -5.35 34.53
N ASP A 81 -53.01 -5.42 35.36
CA ASP A 81 -52.98 -5.54 36.84
C ASP A 81 -53.45 -6.85 37.53
N ASP A 82 -52.91 -7.29 38.69
CA ASP A 82 -51.66 -6.98 39.43
C ASP A 82 -51.43 -8.06 40.53
N ALA A 83 -50.21 -8.10 41.09
CA ALA A 83 -49.81 -8.53 42.44
C ALA A 83 -50.00 -9.96 43.01
N SER A 84 -48.93 -10.38 43.72
CA SER A 84 -48.92 -11.08 45.03
C SER A 84 -49.19 -12.61 45.12
N SER A 85 -48.54 -13.37 46.02
CA SER A 85 -47.30 -13.17 46.81
C SER A 85 -46.84 -14.49 47.49
N GLU A 86 -45.69 -14.43 48.19
CA GLU A 86 -45.36 -15.14 49.46
C GLU A 86 -44.77 -16.59 49.49
N ASP A 87 -43.45 -16.63 49.76
CA ASP A 87 -42.82 -17.04 51.04
C ASP A 87 -42.60 -18.53 51.47
N VAL A 88 -41.53 -18.92 52.22
CA VAL A 88 -40.21 -18.29 52.58
C VAL A 88 -39.21 -19.32 53.19
N ALA A 89 -37.95 -18.87 53.47
CA ALA A 89 -36.94 -19.37 54.46
C ALA A 89 -35.71 -20.14 53.91
N ASP A 90 -34.49 -20.10 54.48
CA ASP A 90 -33.73 -19.24 55.44
C ASP A 90 -32.29 -19.82 55.54
N GLY A 91 -31.15 -19.16 55.75
CA GLY A 91 -30.74 -17.74 55.96
C GLY A 91 -29.25 -17.59 55.54
N ALA A 92 -28.39 -16.67 56.02
CA ALA A 92 -28.49 -15.57 56.99
C ALA A 92 -27.38 -14.51 56.72
N VAL A 93 -27.52 -13.28 57.27
CA VAL A 93 -26.70 -12.06 57.03
C VAL A 93 -25.87 -11.66 58.29
N PRO A 94 -25.06 -10.56 58.42
CA PRO A 94 -25.32 -9.11 58.14
C PRO A 94 -24.30 -8.43 57.16
N ASP A 95 -24.60 -7.40 56.34
CA ASP A 95 -25.13 -6.02 56.54
C ASP A 95 -24.07 -4.96 56.97
N ALA A 96 -24.05 -3.70 56.46
CA ALA A 96 -25.03 -2.95 55.65
C ALA A 96 -24.42 -1.73 54.86
N ASN A 97 -25.22 -1.17 53.91
CA ASN A 97 -25.36 0.28 53.54
C ASN A 97 -24.17 1.06 52.88
N GLU A 98 -24.31 1.97 51.88
CA GLU A 98 -25.45 2.58 51.11
C GLU A 98 -25.09 2.85 49.61
N THR A 99 -26.11 3.20 48.79
CA THR A 99 -26.05 3.72 47.39
C THR A 99 -26.23 5.26 47.34
N PRO A 100 -26.20 6.01 46.19
CA PRO A 100 -25.76 5.71 44.80
C PRO A 100 -24.74 6.77 44.26
N GLY A 101 -24.41 6.79 42.95
CA GLY A 101 -23.87 7.98 42.27
C GLY A 101 -23.14 7.78 40.93
N ASP A 102 -23.13 8.82 40.09
CA ASP A 102 -22.35 8.94 38.84
C ASP A 102 -20.84 9.14 39.09
N GLY A 103 -20.00 8.93 38.07
CA GLY A 103 -18.54 9.10 38.18
C GLY A 103 -17.81 9.23 36.84
N ASP A 104 -17.65 10.48 36.39
CA ASP A 104 -16.71 10.92 35.34
C ASP A 104 -15.23 10.65 35.73
N ALA A 105 -14.32 10.61 34.75
CA ALA A 105 -12.91 10.22 34.93
C ALA A 105 -11.94 11.20 34.23
N THR A 106 -11.95 12.46 34.68
CA THR A 106 -10.90 13.45 34.37
C THR A 106 -9.70 13.34 35.34
N ALA A 107 -8.59 14.02 35.03
CA ALA A 107 -7.41 14.14 35.91
C ALA A 107 -7.75 14.95 37.21
N SER A 108 -6.94 15.00 38.27
CA SER A 108 -5.47 14.92 38.40
C SER A 108 -4.98 14.62 39.85
N ASP A 109 -3.64 14.68 40.09
CA ASP A 109 -2.97 15.16 41.33
C ASP A 109 -2.90 14.26 42.62
N VAL A 110 -1.81 14.16 43.41
CA VAL A 110 -0.33 14.46 43.31
C VAL A 110 0.44 13.53 44.30
N ASN A 111 1.75 13.30 44.13
CA ASN A 111 2.81 13.59 45.16
C ASN A 111 4.24 13.22 44.72
N ASP A 112 5.23 13.94 45.28
CA ASP A 112 6.65 14.05 44.83
C ASP A 112 7.58 12.85 45.14
N VAL A 113 8.67 12.69 44.34
CA VAL A 113 10.10 12.73 44.76
C VAL A 113 10.99 13.25 43.60
N GLU A 114 12.09 13.93 43.96
CA GLU A 114 13.07 14.77 43.23
C GLU A 114 13.85 14.18 42.00
N ASP A 115 14.32 15.12 41.14
CA ASP A 115 15.47 15.12 40.17
C ASP A 115 15.64 13.97 39.12
N ASP A 116 16.09 14.22 37.88
CA ASP A 116 17.15 15.15 37.42
C ASP A 116 16.88 15.73 36.00
N VAL A 117 17.61 16.76 35.55
CA VAL A 117 17.21 17.64 34.42
C VAL A 117 18.18 17.67 33.23
N VAL A 118 17.65 17.54 32.01
CA VAL A 118 18.24 18.08 30.76
C VAL A 118 17.14 18.77 29.94
N ALA A 119 17.35 20.02 29.54
CA ALA A 119 16.36 20.85 28.86
C ALA A 119 16.62 20.99 27.34
N PRO A 120 15.57 21.13 26.50
CA PRO A 120 15.69 21.56 25.11
C PRO A 120 16.01 23.07 25.00
N VAL A 121 16.36 23.53 23.80
CA VAL A 121 16.65 24.94 23.51
C VAL A 121 15.61 25.49 22.55
N ASP A 122 14.86 26.49 23.01
CA ASP A 122 13.95 27.29 22.16
C ASP A 122 14.72 28.14 21.15
N VAL A 123 14.13 28.34 19.97
CA VAL A 123 14.51 29.43 19.05
C VAL A 123 13.28 30.30 18.83
N ALA A 124 13.26 31.45 19.51
CA ALA A 124 12.25 32.48 19.32
C ALA A 124 12.69 33.46 18.22
N ASP A 125 11.74 33.86 17.38
CA ASP A 125 11.90 34.89 16.36
C ASP A 125 11.72 36.31 16.97
N THR A 126 12.39 37.33 16.41
CA THR A 126 12.00 38.77 16.44
C THR A 126 13.03 39.69 15.76
N ASP A 127 12.55 40.38 14.71
CA ASP A 127 12.73 41.81 14.35
C ASP A 127 14.08 42.55 14.53
N GLY A 128 14.53 43.22 13.46
CA GLY A 128 15.60 44.23 13.52
C GLY A 128 15.90 44.92 12.18
N ASP A 129 15.24 46.05 11.90
CA ASP A 129 15.45 46.87 10.69
C ASP A 129 16.82 47.60 10.63
N ALA A 130 17.24 47.94 9.41
CA ALA A 130 17.67 49.28 8.95
C ALA A 130 19.01 49.40 8.17
N ASP A 131 18.91 50.15 7.06
CA ASP A 131 19.88 51.03 6.38
C ASP A 131 21.24 50.51 5.84
N GLY A 132 21.51 50.82 4.56
CA GLY A 132 22.82 50.65 3.91
C GLY A 132 22.82 50.90 2.39
N ASP A 133 23.11 52.13 1.96
CA ASP A 133 23.12 52.55 0.55
C ASP A 133 24.23 51.94 -0.32
N GLY A 134 24.05 51.90 -1.65
CA GLY A 134 25.09 51.51 -2.61
C GLY A 134 24.69 51.60 -4.09
N ASP A 135 24.83 52.78 -4.71
CA ASP A 135 24.63 52.99 -6.16
C ASP A 135 25.68 52.25 -7.02
N ALA A 136 25.31 51.83 -8.26
CA ALA A 136 25.88 52.38 -9.51
C ALA A 136 25.48 51.59 -10.80
N ASP A 137 24.74 52.29 -11.68
CA ASP A 137 24.96 52.47 -13.13
C ASP A 137 25.06 51.32 -14.18
N ALA A 138 24.47 51.66 -15.35
CA ALA A 138 24.89 51.34 -16.73
C ALA A 138 24.30 50.11 -17.47
N ASP A 139 23.13 50.32 -18.07
CA ASP A 139 22.88 50.39 -19.53
C ASP A 139 23.68 49.49 -20.50
N GLY A 140 22.98 48.79 -21.41
CA GLY A 140 23.62 47.95 -22.44
C GLY A 140 22.73 47.34 -23.52
N ASP A 141 21.81 48.10 -24.14
CA ASP A 141 21.04 47.65 -25.32
C ASP A 141 21.93 47.38 -26.56
N ALA A 142 21.62 46.33 -27.34
CA ALA A 142 21.68 46.33 -28.82
C ALA A 142 21.19 45.00 -29.45
N ASP A 143 20.32 45.09 -30.45
CA ASP A 143 19.90 43.99 -31.33
C ASP A 143 20.97 43.63 -32.40
N GLY A 144 20.78 42.50 -33.11
CA GLY A 144 21.63 42.15 -34.25
C GLY A 144 21.25 40.89 -35.02
N ASP A 145 20.34 41.02 -36.01
CA ASP A 145 20.06 39.97 -37.00
C ASP A 145 21.24 39.71 -37.96
N GLY A 146 21.33 38.50 -38.55
CA GLY A 146 22.34 38.17 -39.55
C GLY A 146 22.13 36.82 -40.26
N ASP A 147 21.75 36.87 -41.55
CA ASP A 147 21.29 35.72 -42.36
C ASP A 147 22.39 34.97 -43.17
N ALA A 148 22.12 33.66 -43.35
CA ALA A 148 22.27 32.85 -44.59
C ALA A 148 23.62 32.28 -45.14
N ASP A 149 23.42 31.18 -45.88
CA ASP A 149 24.19 30.54 -46.97
C ASP A 149 25.54 29.81 -46.74
N GLY A 150 25.72 28.63 -47.38
CA GLY A 150 27.02 27.95 -47.43
C GLY A 150 27.13 26.45 -47.85
N ASN A 151 26.26 25.90 -48.70
CA ASN A 151 26.29 24.46 -49.09
C ASN A 151 27.52 24.04 -49.94
N ASP A 152 28.18 22.92 -49.57
CA ASP A 152 28.76 21.97 -50.53
C ASP A 152 28.83 20.53 -49.96
N ALA A 153 28.82 19.51 -50.81
CA ALA A 153 28.79 18.09 -50.43
C ALA A 153 29.59 17.19 -51.39
N THR A 154 30.40 16.29 -50.86
CA THR A 154 31.21 15.34 -51.66
C THR A 154 30.87 13.88 -51.32
N LEU A 155 30.35 13.14 -52.32
CA LEU A 155 29.96 11.73 -52.23
C LEU A 155 30.89 10.80 -53.04
N VAL A 156 31.62 9.91 -52.35
CA VAL A 156 31.99 8.52 -52.73
C VAL A 156 32.47 7.81 -51.44
N ASP A 157 32.35 6.51 -51.23
CA ASP A 157 32.00 5.38 -52.12
C ASP A 157 31.16 4.31 -51.36
N THR A 158 30.53 3.38 -52.08
CA THR A 158 29.59 2.39 -51.52
C THR A 158 30.27 1.09 -51.05
N GLY A 159 30.16 0.78 -49.76
CA GLY A 159 30.46 -0.54 -49.17
C GLY A 159 29.19 -1.27 -48.71
N SER A 160 29.25 -2.60 -48.58
CA SER A 160 28.12 -3.43 -48.15
C SER A 160 27.69 -3.13 -46.71
N PRO A 161 26.38 -3.14 -46.37
CA PRO A 161 25.92 -2.92 -45.01
C PRO A 161 26.10 -4.18 -44.15
N ASP A 162 26.84 -4.06 -43.05
CA ASP A 162 26.71 -4.95 -41.88
C ASP A 162 27.38 -4.31 -40.65
N VAL A 163 27.12 -4.88 -39.47
CA VAL A 163 27.66 -4.53 -38.14
C VAL A 163 27.22 -3.14 -37.64
N GLY A 164 26.21 -3.13 -36.76
CA GLY A 164 25.92 -2.00 -35.87
C GLY A 164 27.07 -1.72 -34.88
N PRO A 165 26.98 -0.72 -33.99
CA PRO A 165 28.07 -0.37 -33.09
C PRO A 165 28.54 -1.60 -32.30
N SER A 166 29.79 -2.01 -32.50
CA SER A 166 30.36 -3.20 -31.87
C SER A 166 30.47 -2.96 -30.36
N LEU A 167 29.54 -3.52 -29.60
CA LEU A 167 29.45 -3.30 -28.16
C LEU A 167 30.70 -3.85 -27.46
N GLU A 168 31.36 -3.02 -26.66
CA GLU A 168 32.64 -3.36 -26.03
C GLU A 168 32.51 -4.59 -25.10
N PRO A 169 33.59 -5.38 -24.94
CA PRO A 169 33.60 -6.53 -24.04
C PRO A 169 33.31 -6.12 -22.59
N LEU A 170 32.37 -6.82 -21.94
CA LEU A 170 32.00 -6.52 -20.56
C LEU A 170 33.14 -6.83 -19.59
N SER A 171 33.64 -5.79 -18.90
CA SER A 171 34.52 -5.95 -17.74
C SER A 171 33.86 -6.86 -16.68
N PRO A 172 34.62 -7.79 -16.06
CA PRO A 172 34.09 -8.66 -15.01
C PRO A 172 33.50 -7.89 -13.83
N ARG A 173 32.52 -8.50 -13.14
CA ARG A 173 31.96 -7.95 -11.90
C ARG A 173 33.03 -7.96 -10.78
N PRO A 174 33.35 -6.82 -10.15
CA PRO A 174 34.20 -6.80 -8.97
C PRO A 174 33.42 -7.22 -7.72
N CYS A 175 34.03 -8.03 -6.85
CA CYS A 175 33.51 -8.30 -5.51
C CYS A 175 33.91 -7.16 -4.56
N THR A 176 33.26 -6.00 -4.70
CA THR A 176 33.59 -4.80 -3.91
C THR A 176 32.34 -4.04 -3.47
N GLN A 177 32.25 -3.72 -2.17
CA GLN A 177 31.22 -2.84 -1.61
C GLN A 177 31.81 -1.48 -1.27
N ARG A 178 31.28 -0.41 -1.88
CA ARG A 178 31.66 0.96 -1.55
C ARG A 178 30.94 1.44 -0.28
N PHE A 179 31.65 2.14 0.58
CA PHE A 179 31.11 2.90 1.70
C PHE A 179 31.56 4.36 1.59
N GLU A 180 30.68 5.29 1.95
CA GLU A 180 30.93 6.72 1.97
C GLU A 180 30.41 7.31 3.29
N HIS A 181 31.23 8.11 3.97
CA HIS A 181 30.84 8.87 5.16
C HIS A 181 31.10 10.36 4.91
N ARG A 182 30.17 11.22 5.33
CA ARG A 182 30.28 12.68 5.17
C ARG A 182 30.37 13.34 6.53
N THR A 183 31.42 14.13 6.72
CA THR A 183 31.78 14.78 7.99
C THR A 183 31.74 16.29 7.83
N PHE A 184 31.31 17.00 8.87
CA PHE A 184 31.27 18.46 8.90
C PHE A 184 32.54 19.03 9.57
N GLU A 185 32.81 20.33 9.39
CA GLU A 185 33.94 20.96 10.07
C GLU A 185 33.69 21.12 11.58
N PRO A 186 34.72 20.91 12.44
CA PRO A 186 36.06 20.42 12.11
C PRO A 186 36.07 18.91 11.85
N HIS A 187 36.56 18.50 10.67
CA HIS A 187 36.60 17.10 10.26
C HIS A 187 37.45 16.24 11.23
N PRO A 188 37.10 14.95 11.43
CA PRO A 188 37.92 14.04 12.23
C PRO A 188 39.29 13.81 11.57
N GLY A 189 40.31 13.47 12.37
CA GLY A 189 41.65 13.17 11.86
C GLY A 189 41.76 11.79 11.21
N THR A 190 40.84 10.87 11.52
CA THR A 190 40.72 9.54 10.90
C THR A 190 39.25 9.08 10.94
N VAL A 191 38.85 8.29 9.94
CA VAL A 191 37.61 7.50 9.96
C VAL A 191 37.94 6.07 9.53
N ALA A 192 37.35 5.08 10.20
CA ALA A 192 37.45 3.67 9.86
C ALA A 192 36.06 3.00 9.83
N LEU A 193 35.94 1.90 9.08
CA LEU A 193 34.75 1.07 8.99
C LEU A 193 34.87 -0.12 9.96
N ALA A 194 33.92 -0.28 10.88
CA ALA A 194 33.88 -1.39 11.83
C ALA A 194 32.52 -2.11 11.74
N GLY A 195 32.53 -3.45 11.68
CA GLY A 195 31.30 -4.23 11.51
C GLY A 195 31.49 -5.73 11.71
N GLU A 196 30.42 -6.49 11.57
CA GLU A 196 30.42 -7.95 11.76
C GLU A 196 31.48 -8.65 10.89
N PHE A 197 31.65 -8.22 9.64
CA PHE A 197 32.62 -8.78 8.68
C PHE A 197 34.10 -8.61 9.08
N ASN A 198 34.47 -7.61 9.88
CA ASN A 198 35.85 -7.42 10.36
C ASN A 198 36.04 -7.71 11.86
N GLY A 199 34.96 -8.11 12.54
CA GLY A 199 34.95 -8.38 13.98
C GLY A 199 34.97 -7.10 14.82
N TRP A 200 34.29 -6.04 14.35
CA TRP A 200 34.13 -4.75 15.04
C TRP A 200 35.45 -4.05 15.39
N LYS A 201 36.47 -4.18 14.54
CA LYS A 201 37.80 -3.60 14.76
C LYS A 201 37.87 -2.15 14.27
N VAL A 202 38.16 -1.24 15.18
CA VAL A 202 38.24 0.22 14.96
C VAL A 202 39.35 0.68 14.00
N ASP A 203 40.28 -0.20 13.63
CA ASP A 203 41.48 0.10 12.85
C ASP A 203 41.63 -0.77 11.58
N ALA A 204 40.75 -1.75 11.36
CA ALA A 204 40.95 -2.78 10.34
C ALA A 204 40.62 -2.35 8.90
N ALA A 205 39.85 -1.27 8.73
CA ALA A 205 39.43 -0.76 7.42
C ALA A 205 39.35 0.79 7.44
N PRO A 206 40.49 1.50 7.39
CA PRO A 206 40.52 2.96 7.35
C PRO A 206 39.99 3.50 6.01
N LEU A 207 39.24 4.61 6.06
CA LEU A 207 38.70 5.29 4.89
C LEU A 207 39.69 6.36 4.35
N ASN A 208 39.61 6.63 3.06
CA ASN A 208 40.36 7.68 2.37
C ASN A 208 39.57 8.99 2.38
N HIS A 209 40.16 10.08 2.87
CA HIS A 209 39.56 11.41 2.87
C HIS A 209 39.82 12.14 1.53
N ASP A 210 38.81 12.84 1.01
CA ASP A 210 38.90 13.68 -0.20
C ASP A 210 39.49 15.08 0.04
N GLY A 211 39.54 15.52 1.31
CA GLY A 211 39.95 16.87 1.69
C GLY A 211 38.80 17.89 1.79
N ALA A 212 37.56 17.48 1.48
CA ALA A 212 36.34 18.29 1.51
C ALA A 212 35.26 17.69 2.45
N GLY A 213 35.62 16.72 3.30
CA GLY A 213 34.76 16.11 4.32
C GLY A 213 34.23 14.72 3.97
N THR A 214 34.47 14.22 2.77
CA THR A 214 34.02 12.89 2.33
C THR A 214 35.10 11.84 2.60
N TRP A 215 34.72 10.75 3.23
CA TRP A 215 35.57 9.60 3.53
C TRP A 215 35.05 8.38 2.77
N THR A 216 35.92 7.65 2.07
CA THR A 216 35.49 6.52 1.22
C THR A 216 36.38 5.29 1.32
N ILE A 217 35.78 4.11 1.22
CA ILE A 217 36.48 2.83 1.06
C ILE A 217 35.69 1.91 0.12
N ASP A 218 36.39 1.26 -0.80
CA ASP A 218 35.88 0.15 -1.59
C ASP A 218 36.37 -1.15 -0.93
N LEU A 219 35.50 -1.78 -0.14
CA LEU A 219 35.79 -2.98 0.64
C LEU A 219 35.74 -4.22 -0.27
N ASP A 220 36.81 -5.01 -0.29
CA ASP A 220 36.83 -6.34 -0.93
C ASP A 220 35.86 -7.29 -0.20
N THR A 221 34.83 -7.75 -0.92
CA THR A 221 33.82 -8.68 -0.40
C THR A 221 34.06 -10.13 -0.82
N SER A 222 35.09 -10.44 -1.60
CA SER A 222 35.34 -11.79 -2.14
C SER A 222 35.57 -12.89 -1.08
N ALA A 223 35.89 -12.50 0.17
CA ALA A 223 36.06 -13.38 1.31
C ALA A 223 34.93 -13.26 2.37
N ILE A 224 33.91 -12.45 2.10
CA ILE A 224 32.75 -12.23 2.97
C ILE A 224 31.56 -12.97 2.35
N PRO A 225 30.86 -13.87 3.08
CA PRO A 225 29.64 -14.50 2.56
C PRO A 225 28.57 -13.46 2.17
N PRO A 226 27.67 -13.77 1.24
CA PRO A 226 26.54 -12.90 0.93
C PRO A 226 25.54 -12.84 2.09
N GLY A 227 24.82 -11.73 2.20
CA GLY A 227 23.78 -11.50 3.21
C GLY A 227 23.91 -10.15 3.97
N PRO A 228 23.10 -9.95 5.01
CA PRO A 228 23.10 -8.72 5.81
C PRO A 228 24.23 -8.67 6.85
N TYR A 229 24.89 -7.51 6.94
CA TYR A 229 25.92 -7.23 7.94
C TYR A 229 25.69 -5.88 8.61
N ALA A 230 25.85 -5.83 9.93
CA ALA A 230 25.87 -4.61 10.72
C ALA A 230 27.24 -3.92 10.66
N TYR A 231 27.25 -2.59 10.56
CA TYR A 231 28.44 -1.75 10.60
C TYR A 231 28.17 -0.38 11.23
N LYS A 232 29.26 0.31 11.57
CA LYS A 232 29.33 1.73 11.93
C LYS A 232 30.63 2.34 11.40
N PHE A 233 30.65 3.66 11.28
CA PHE A 233 31.89 4.41 11.13
C PHE A 233 32.50 4.70 12.51
N VAL A 234 33.82 4.71 12.60
CA VAL A 234 34.57 5.02 13.82
C VAL A 234 35.50 6.18 13.55
N GLU A 235 35.15 7.35 14.07
CA GLU A 235 35.93 8.57 13.90
C GLU A 235 36.93 8.72 15.06
N ASN A 236 38.16 9.12 14.73
CA ASN A 236 39.27 9.28 15.68
C ASN A 236 39.57 8.02 16.54
N GLY A 237 39.08 6.84 16.11
CA GLY A 237 39.19 5.57 16.83
C GLY A 237 38.28 5.41 18.06
N THR A 238 37.39 6.37 18.36
CA THR A 238 36.55 6.37 19.58
C THR A 238 35.11 6.81 19.39
N ASN A 239 34.79 7.67 18.42
CA ASN A 239 33.42 8.10 18.16
C ASN A 239 32.72 7.12 17.22
N TRP A 240 31.65 6.46 17.67
CA TRP A 240 30.93 5.45 16.89
C TRP A 240 29.67 6.05 16.27
N VAL A 241 29.64 6.14 14.94
CA VAL A 241 28.62 6.88 14.18
C VAL A 241 27.86 5.93 13.27
N LEU A 242 26.53 6.07 13.24
CA LEU A 242 25.67 5.42 12.24
C LEU A 242 25.90 6.05 10.87
N ASP A 243 25.88 5.24 9.83
CA ASP A 243 25.79 5.74 8.46
C ASP A 243 24.42 6.42 8.26
N GLY A 244 24.47 7.74 8.02
CA GLY A 244 23.31 8.58 7.77
C GLY A 244 22.88 8.65 6.30
N GLY A 245 23.70 8.17 5.36
CA GLY A 245 23.32 7.99 3.96
C GLY A 245 22.64 6.63 3.71
N GLN A 246 22.91 5.64 4.56
CA GLN A 246 22.26 4.33 4.56
C GLN A 246 20.94 4.37 5.35
N PRO A 247 19.75 4.11 4.74
CA PRO A 247 18.50 3.98 5.48
C PRO A 247 18.36 2.64 6.23
N LEU A 248 19.07 1.59 5.83
CA LEU A 248 18.97 0.25 6.43
C LEU A 248 19.54 0.19 7.87
N ARG A 249 18.85 -0.54 8.74
CA ARG A 249 19.22 -0.74 10.16
C ARG A 249 19.17 -2.22 10.54
N ARG A 250 19.99 -2.62 11.52
CA ARG A 250 20.11 -4.00 12.05
C ARG A 250 20.46 -3.95 13.54
N ILE A 251 19.71 -4.67 14.36
CA ILE A 251 19.98 -4.77 15.80
C ILE A 251 20.99 -5.90 16.03
N VAL A 252 22.05 -5.62 16.80
CA VAL A 252 23.03 -6.63 17.23
C VAL A 252 23.25 -6.49 18.72
N GLY A 253 22.84 -7.50 19.50
CA GLY A 253 22.98 -7.50 20.96
C GLY A 253 22.20 -6.39 21.67
N GLY A 254 21.04 -5.98 21.13
CA GLY A 254 20.24 -4.86 21.65
C GLY A 254 20.75 -3.47 21.27
N VAL A 255 21.73 -3.37 20.37
CA VAL A 255 22.28 -2.10 19.86
C VAL A 255 21.93 -1.95 18.38
N GLU A 256 21.34 -0.81 18.01
CA GLU A 256 21.10 -0.45 16.60
C GLU A 256 22.43 -0.15 15.87
N ASN A 257 22.57 -0.66 14.65
CA ASN A 257 23.69 -0.38 13.74
C ASN A 257 23.15 -0.13 12.32
N SER A 258 23.97 0.49 11.47
CA SER A 258 23.68 0.56 10.04
C SER A 258 23.85 -0.82 9.41
N LYS A 259 23.03 -1.13 8.40
CA LYS A 259 22.99 -2.44 7.74
C LYS A 259 23.43 -2.31 6.29
N VAL A 260 24.25 -3.25 5.83
CA VAL A 260 24.61 -3.42 4.42
C VAL A 260 24.20 -4.81 3.98
N LEU A 261 23.64 -4.93 2.78
CA LEU A 261 23.39 -6.21 2.12
C LEU A 261 24.55 -6.45 1.15
N ILE A 262 25.36 -7.47 1.42
CA ILE A 262 26.45 -7.90 0.53
C ILE A 262 25.85 -8.90 -0.46
N ASP A 263 25.76 -8.50 -1.74
CA ASP A 263 25.35 -9.40 -2.82
C ASP A 263 26.30 -10.62 -2.93
N ASP A 264 25.77 -11.75 -3.38
CA ASP A 264 26.60 -12.82 -3.95
C ASP A 264 27.26 -12.31 -5.24
N CYS A 265 28.60 -12.39 -5.32
CA CYS A 265 29.40 -11.97 -6.48
C CYS A 265 29.88 -13.13 -7.38
N ASP A 266 29.59 -14.39 -7.03
CA ASP A 266 29.87 -15.57 -7.84
C ASP A 266 28.70 -15.91 -8.80
N VAL A 267 27.48 -15.48 -8.47
CA VAL A 267 26.34 -15.50 -9.42
C VAL A 267 26.44 -14.38 -10.47
N PRO A 268 25.85 -14.57 -11.67
CA PRO A 268 25.82 -13.52 -12.69
C PRO A 268 25.02 -12.28 -12.24
N LEU A 269 25.41 -11.10 -12.71
CA LEU A 269 24.67 -9.86 -12.52
C LEU A 269 24.01 -9.43 -13.83
N LEU A 270 22.73 -9.06 -13.75
CA LEU A 270 21.92 -8.53 -14.85
C LEU A 270 21.86 -7.00 -14.73
N GLU A 271 22.21 -6.28 -15.80
CA GLU A 271 22.20 -4.80 -15.84
C GLU A 271 21.47 -4.31 -17.10
N VAL A 272 20.58 -3.32 -16.97
CA VAL A 272 19.98 -2.66 -18.14
C VAL A 272 21.04 -1.79 -18.82
N GLU A 273 21.31 -2.05 -20.10
CA GLU A 273 22.26 -1.27 -20.91
C GLU A 273 21.52 -0.22 -21.75
N THR A 274 20.39 -0.60 -22.35
CA THR A 274 19.46 0.33 -23.02
C THR A 274 18.02 -0.09 -22.80
N LEU A 275 17.12 0.88 -22.62
CA LEU A 275 15.67 0.68 -22.60
C LEU A 275 15.01 1.82 -23.37
N SER A 276 14.14 1.48 -24.33
CA SER A 276 13.27 2.43 -25.02
C SER A 276 11.87 1.83 -25.10
N ALA A 277 10.87 2.58 -24.64
CA ALA A 277 9.50 2.14 -24.53
C ALA A 277 8.58 3.19 -25.16
N THR A 278 7.88 2.82 -26.23
CA THR A 278 6.98 3.71 -26.97
C THR A 278 5.80 2.90 -27.54
N SER A 279 4.72 3.57 -27.94
CA SER A 279 3.62 2.95 -28.69
C SER A 279 4.02 2.44 -30.09
N ALA A 280 5.23 2.74 -30.57
CA ALA A 280 5.77 2.24 -31.84
C ALA A 280 6.65 0.99 -31.68
N ALA A 281 7.43 0.91 -30.59
CA ALA A 281 8.29 -0.22 -30.27
C ALA A 281 8.69 -0.22 -28.77
N LEU A 282 8.93 -1.42 -28.24
CA LEU A 282 9.61 -1.67 -26.96
C LEU A 282 10.92 -2.43 -27.23
N GLU A 283 12.04 -1.76 -26.97
CA GLU A 283 13.41 -2.24 -27.18
C GLU A 283 14.17 -2.25 -25.85
N VAL A 284 14.75 -3.40 -25.48
CA VAL A 284 15.55 -3.55 -24.25
C VAL A 284 16.81 -4.37 -24.51
N VAL A 285 17.95 -3.90 -24.02
CA VAL A 285 19.21 -4.67 -23.95
C VAL A 285 19.61 -4.81 -22.49
N VAL A 286 19.81 -6.05 -22.04
CA VAL A 286 20.31 -6.39 -20.70
C VAL A 286 21.66 -7.06 -20.83
N ALA A 287 22.68 -6.42 -20.30
CA ALA A 287 24.03 -6.96 -20.18
C ALA A 287 24.12 -7.96 -19.02
N VAL A 288 24.95 -9.00 -19.19
CA VAL A 288 25.16 -10.02 -18.16
C VAL A 288 26.64 -10.11 -17.80
N ARG A 289 26.98 -9.72 -16.57
CA ARG A 289 28.35 -9.86 -16.06
C ARG A 289 28.52 -11.22 -15.39
N GLY A 290 29.54 -11.97 -15.81
CA GLY A 290 29.98 -13.17 -15.11
C GLY A 290 30.47 -12.87 -13.69
N GLY A 291 30.14 -13.76 -12.75
CA GLY A 291 30.63 -13.70 -11.37
C GLY A 291 32.09 -14.15 -11.21
N GLY A 292 32.62 -14.03 -10.00
CA GLY A 292 33.96 -14.52 -9.63
C GLY A 292 35.12 -13.87 -10.39
N GLY A 293 34.93 -12.66 -10.94
CA GLY A 293 35.96 -11.93 -11.70
C GLY A 293 36.28 -12.50 -13.08
N ALA A 294 35.52 -13.47 -13.59
CA ALA A 294 35.70 -14.03 -14.93
C ALA A 294 34.75 -13.41 -15.95
N ALA A 295 35.29 -12.87 -17.05
CA ALA A 295 34.47 -12.36 -18.16
C ALA A 295 33.75 -13.52 -18.89
N GLY A 296 32.44 -13.65 -18.66
CA GLY A 296 31.50 -14.54 -19.37
C GLY A 296 31.74 -16.06 -19.30
N ALA A 297 32.83 -16.52 -18.69
CA ALA A 297 33.30 -17.90 -18.76
C ALA A 297 32.44 -18.88 -17.95
N GLY A 298 31.34 -19.35 -18.53
CA GLY A 298 30.55 -20.47 -18.03
C GLY A 298 29.05 -20.22 -17.85
N ILE A 299 28.51 -19.10 -18.35
CA ILE A 299 27.05 -18.93 -18.44
C ILE A 299 26.47 -20.03 -19.33
N THR A 300 25.42 -20.70 -18.85
CA THR A 300 24.80 -21.84 -19.56
C THR A 300 23.74 -21.31 -20.53
N PRO A 301 23.91 -21.39 -21.87
CA PRO A 301 22.98 -20.73 -22.79
C PRO A 301 21.54 -21.24 -22.73
N GLY A 302 21.32 -22.49 -22.28
CA GLY A 302 20.00 -23.08 -22.05
C GLY A 302 19.34 -22.69 -20.72
N SER A 303 19.92 -21.77 -19.95
CA SER A 303 19.32 -21.20 -18.72
C SER A 303 18.77 -19.79 -18.91
N ALA A 304 19.04 -19.16 -20.06
CA ALA A 304 18.54 -17.85 -20.41
C ALA A 304 17.03 -17.93 -20.71
N ALA A 305 16.24 -17.06 -20.09
CA ALA A 305 14.81 -16.90 -20.36
C ALA A 305 14.36 -15.46 -20.13
N VAL A 306 13.38 -15.02 -20.92
CA VAL A 306 12.62 -13.79 -20.68
C VAL A 306 11.15 -14.17 -20.49
N LEU A 307 10.52 -13.61 -19.46
CA LEU A 307 9.09 -13.75 -19.17
C LEU A 307 8.42 -12.38 -19.33
N ARG A 308 7.15 -12.35 -19.71
CA ARG A 308 6.29 -11.16 -19.74
C ARG A 308 5.01 -11.45 -18.96
N GLY A 309 4.66 -10.64 -17.96
CA GLY A 309 3.52 -10.94 -17.06
C GLY A 309 3.69 -12.27 -16.32
N GLY A 310 4.93 -12.65 -16.01
CA GLY A 310 5.27 -13.95 -15.43
C GLY A 310 5.10 -15.17 -16.35
N VAL A 311 4.83 -14.98 -17.66
CA VAL A 311 4.72 -16.06 -18.67
C VAL A 311 5.94 -16.05 -19.60
N PRO A 312 6.64 -17.20 -19.82
CA PRO A 312 7.79 -17.26 -20.72
C PRO A 312 7.47 -16.82 -22.16
N MET A 313 8.31 -15.94 -22.72
CA MET A 313 8.18 -15.45 -24.10
C MET A 313 8.73 -16.48 -25.10
N ALA A 314 7.94 -16.81 -26.13
CA ALA A 314 8.35 -17.73 -27.20
C ALA A 314 9.08 -17.04 -28.36
N GLU A 315 8.88 -15.73 -28.53
CA GLU A 315 9.47 -14.88 -29.58
C GLU A 315 9.61 -13.43 -29.06
N GLY A 316 10.13 -12.52 -29.88
CA GLY A 316 10.37 -11.12 -29.48
C GLY A 316 11.58 -10.90 -28.57
N TRP A 317 12.43 -11.91 -28.38
CA TRP A 317 13.68 -11.79 -27.64
C TRP A 317 14.77 -12.75 -28.14
N SER A 318 16.03 -12.48 -27.76
CA SER A 318 17.19 -13.33 -28.02
C SER A 318 18.24 -13.23 -26.91
N TRP A 319 19.09 -14.25 -26.81
CA TRP A 319 20.29 -14.27 -25.96
C TRP A 319 21.53 -14.47 -26.84
N ASP A 320 22.48 -13.54 -26.77
CA ASP A 320 23.79 -13.63 -27.40
C ASP A 320 24.83 -14.10 -26.35
N PRO A 321 25.36 -15.34 -26.46
CA PRO A 321 26.34 -15.87 -25.54
C PRO A 321 27.77 -15.31 -25.75
N ASP A 322 28.09 -14.74 -26.92
CA ASP A 322 29.40 -14.17 -27.20
C ASP A 322 29.45 -12.69 -26.77
N ALA A 323 28.37 -11.93 -27.01
CA ALA A 323 28.21 -10.56 -26.53
C ALA A 323 27.72 -10.47 -25.06
N GLN A 324 27.31 -11.59 -24.47
CA GLN A 324 26.78 -11.73 -23.09
C GLN A 324 25.57 -10.83 -22.82
N ARG A 325 24.60 -10.81 -23.74
CA ARG A 325 23.46 -9.87 -23.73
C ARG A 325 22.14 -10.54 -24.06
N PHE A 326 21.09 -10.14 -23.37
CA PHE A 326 19.71 -10.28 -23.87
C PHE A 326 19.36 -9.09 -24.74
N THR A 327 18.50 -9.33 -25.73
CA THR A 327 17.78 -8.29 -26.48
C THR A 327 16.30 -8.66 -26.51
N VAL A 328 15.42 -7.70 -26.22
CA VAL A 328 13.97 -7.78 -26.39
C VAL A 328 13.56 -6.72 -27.39
N SER A 329 12.77 -7.10 -28.39
CA SER A 329 12.25 -6.22 -29.44
C SER A 329 10.80 -6.60 -29.70
N ILE A 330 9.89 -5.66 -29.47
CA ILE A 330 8.44 -5.83 -29.64
C ILE A 330 7.91 -4.64 -30.45
N ASP A 331 7.56 -4.88 -31.71
CA ASP A 331 6.87 -3.92 -32.58
C ASP A 331 5.48 -3.56 -32.02
N ALA A 332 5.13 -2.27 -32.06
CA ALA A 332 3.81 -1.71 -31.74
C ALA A 332 3.15 -2.32 -30.47
N PRO A 333 3.81 -2.24 -29.29
CA PRO A 333 3.29 -2.84 -28.06
C PRO A 333 1.95 -2.20 -27.67
N PRO A 334 0.94 -2.98 -27.24
CA PRO A 334 -0.32 -2.42 -26.75
C PRO A 334 -0.10 -1.53 -25.51
N PRO A 335 -0.97 -0.53 -25.28
CA PRO A 335 -0.95 0.25 -24.05
C PRO A 335 -1.08 -0.61 -22.78
N GLY A 336 -0.56 -0.09 -21.67
CA GLY A 336 -0.54 -0.76 -20.37
C GLY A 336 0.85 -1.24 -19.96
N LYS A 337 0.90 -2.19 -19.01
CA LYS A 337 2.14 -2.71 -18.43
C LYS A 337 2.70 -3.90 -19.21
N HIS A 338 4.02 -3.96 -19.22
CA HIS A 338 4.84 -5.02 -19.80
C HIS A 338 5.91 -5.38 -18.77
N GLY A 339 5.52 -6.06 -17.68
CA GLY A 339 6.45 -6.59 -16.70
C GLY A 339 7.36 -7.65 -17.32
N LEU A 340 8.58 -7.26 -17.71
CA LEU A 340 9.59 -8.13 -18.32
C LEU A 340 10.52 -8.68 -17.24
N GLU A 341 10.67 -10.00 -17.15
CA GLU A 341 11.55 -10.65 -16.18
C GLU A 341 12.65 -11.47 -16.89
N PHE A 342 13.90 -11.14 -16.61
CA PHE A 342 15.09 -11.77 -17.20
C PHE A 342 15.71 -12.74 -16.20
N ARG A 343 15.90 -14.00 -16.62
CA ARG A 343 16.50 -15.08 -15.82
C ARG A 343 17.69 -15.69 -16.54
N ILE A 344 18.78 -15.96 -15.82
CA ILE A 344 19.95 -16.68 -16.35
C ILE A 344 20.73 -17.37 -15.22
N ALA A 345 21.48 -18.42 -15.53
CA ALA A 345 22.36 -19.12 -14.58
C ALA A 345 23.78 -19.34 -15.11
N GLY A 346 24.75 -19.15 -14.21
CA GLY A 346 26.18 -19.39 -14.43
C GLY A 346 26.76 -20.40 -13.44
N PRO A 347 28.10 -20.52 -13.36
CA PRO A 347 28.76 -21.56 -12.57
C PRO A 347 28.54 -21.44 -11.05
N GLY A 348 28.32 -20.23 -10.53
CA GLY A 348 27.98 -20.00 -9.12
C GLY A 348 26.52 -20.26 -8.76
N GLY A 349 25.60 -20.17 -9.73
CA GLY A 349 24.16 -20.30 -9.51
C GLY A 349 23.32 -19.47 -10.48
N ALA A 350 22.02 -19.37 -10.18
CA ALA A 350 21.11 -18.44 -10.85
C ALA A 350 21.44 -16.98 -10.47
N ALA A 351 21.29 -16.06 -11.41
CA ALA A 351 21.26 -14.63 -11.12
C ALA A 351 19.99 -14.27 -10.34
N VAL A 352 20.04 -13.22 -9.52
CA VAL A 352 18.83 -12.57 -9.01
C VAL A 352 18.03 -12.05 -10.22
N PRO A 353 16.75 -12.40 -10.40
CA PRO A 353 16.00 -11.99 -11.58
C PRO A 353 15.88 -10.47 -11.70
N LEU A 354 16.19 -9.95 -12.89
CA LEU A 354 15.95 -8.55 -13.23
C LEU A 354 14.53 -8.43 -13.79
N TYR A 355 13.67 -7.77 -13.03
CA TYR A 355 12.30 -7.47 -13.41
C TYR A 355 12.19 -5.98 -13.78
N LEU A 356 11.52 -5.68 -14.90
CA LEU A 356 11.34 -4.33 -15.46
C LEU A 356 9.83 -4.06 -15.68
N PRO A 357 9.16 -3.24 -14.85
CA PRO A 357 7.75 -2.88 -15.04
C PRO A 357 7.60 -1.77 -16.09
N VAL A 358 7.77 -2.11 -17.37
CA VAL A 358 7.69 -1.14 -18.46
C VAL A 358 6.23 -0.76 -18.73
N TRP A 359 5.90 0.54 -18.67
CA TRP A 359 4.57 1.05 -19.02
C TRP A 359 4.58 1.70 -20.40
N ILE A 360 3.54 1.43 -21.19
CA ILE A 360 3.24 2.06 -22.48
C ILE A 360 1.97 2.90 -22.30
N GLU A 361 2.14 4.20 -22.09
CA GLU A 361 1.06 5.15 -21.78
C GLU A 361 1.37 6.55 -22.34
N ASP A 362 0.33 7.34 -22.65
CA ASP A 362 0.46 8.67 -23.30
C ASP A 362 1.15 9.72 -22.40
N ALA A 363 1.08 9.52 -21.08
CA ALA A 363 1.75 10.34 -20.08
C ALA A 363 2.13 9.46 -18.87
N PRO A 364 3.32 9.62 -18.26
CA PRO A 364 3.72 8.84 -17.09
C PRO A 364 2.76 9.00 -15.92
N PHE A 365 2.37 7.86 -15.32
CA PHE A 365 1.51 7.82 -14.15
C PHE A 365 2.16 8.48 -12.92
N ASP A 366 1.34 9.19 -12.14
CA ASP A 366 1.72 9.90 -10.92
C ASP A 366 0.75 9.46 -9.83
N TRP A 367 1.24 8.89 -8.73
CA TRP A 367 0.37 8.36 -7.67
C TRP A 367 -0.55 9.41 -7.03
N ARG A 368 -0.29 10.71 -7.18
CA ARG A 368 -1.21 11.79 -6.77
C ARG A 368 -2.46 11.87 -7.64
N ASP A 369 -2.38 11.38 -8.88
CA ASP A 369 -3.50 11.27 -9.80
C ASP A 369 -4.40 10.06 -9.50
N ALA A 370 -4.01 9.20 -8.56
CA ALA A 370 -4.75 7.98 -8.28
C ALA A 370 -6.17 8.26 -7.74
N VAL A 371 -7.07 7.35 -8.08
CA VAL A 371 -8.37 7.10 -7.46
C VAL A 371 -8.36 5.62 -7.12
N LEU A 372 -8.21 5.32 -5.83
CA LEU A 372 -8.03 3.97 -5.32
C LEU A 372 -9.39 3.34 -5.03
N TYR A 373 -9.56 2.07 -5.38
CA TYR A 373 -10.75 1.30 -5.05
C TYR A 373 -10.35 0.03 -4.29
N PHE A 374 -10.81 -0.13 -3.05
CA PHE A 374 -10.57 -1.33 -2.26
C PHE A 374 -11.65 -2.39 -2.52
N VAL A 375 -11.21 -3.48 -3.14
CA VAL A 375 -11.98 -4.69 -3.40
C VAL A 375 -11.67 -5.70 -2.28
N MET A 376 -12.63 -5.94 -1.39
CA MET A 376 -12.58 -7.14 -0.55
C MET A 376 -13.05 -8.32 -1.40
N THR A 377 -12.12 -9.14 -1.87
CA THR A 377 -12.34 -10.08 -2.99
C THR A 377 -13.52 -11.03 -2.74
N ASP A 378 -13.53 -11.72 -1.58
CA ASP A 378 -14.60 -12.62 -1.11
C ASP A 378 -16.01 -11.99 -1.07
N ARG A 379 -16.10 -10.65 -1.09
CA ARG A 379 -17.35 -9.90 -1.01
C ARG A 379 -17.75 -9.18 -2.29
N PHE A 380 -16.99 -9.33 -3.37
CA PHE A 380 -17.20 -8.57 -4.60
C PHE A 380 -18.02 -9.31 -5.66
N LEU A 381 -17.51 -10.40 -6.22
CA LEU A 381 -18.24 -11.22 -7.20
C LEU A 381 -17.69 -12.65 -7.26
N ASP A 382 -18.59 -13.62 -7.15
CA ASP A 382 -18.39 -15.04 -7.45
C ASP A 382 -18.36 -15.21 -8.99
N GLY A 383 -17.20 -15.59 -9.52
CA GLY A 383 -16.88 -15.72 -10.94
C GLY A 383 -16.50 -17.15 -11.35
N ASP A 384 -15.90 -17.95 -10.45
CA ASP A 384 -15.73 -19.40 -10.63
C ASP A 384 -16.33 -20.20 -9.45
N PRO A 385 -17.58 -20.73 -9.57
CA PRO A 385 -18.28 -21.46 -8.51
C PRO A 385 -17.63 -22.81 -8.09
N ASN A 386 -16.40 -23.10 -8.56
CA ASN A 386 -15.60 -24.25 -8.16
C ASN A 386 -14.64 -23.94 -6.99
N ASN A 387 -14.31 -22.67 -6.70
CA ASN A 387 -13.48 -22.27 -5.54
C ASN A 387 -14.29 -21.70 -4.36
N SER A 388 -15.54 -21.31 -4.60
CA SER A 388 -16.48 -20.59 -3.71
C SER A 388 -16.99 -21.39 -2.49
N ALA A 389 -16.22 -22.36 -2.00
CA ALA A 389 -16.62 -23.29 -0.94
C ALA A 389 -16.51 -22.65 0.47
N PRO A 390 -17.57 -22.62 1.28
CA PRO A 390 -17.51 -22.06 2.63
C PRO A 390 -16.82 -23.00 3.63
N SER A 391 -16.03 -22.43 4.56
CA SER A 391 -15.39 -23.16 5.66
C SER A 391 -16.43 -23.95 6.47
N GLY A 392 -16.26 -25.27 6.55
CA GLY A 392 -17.25 -26.20 7.13
C GLY A 392 -17.50 -26.06 8.64
N CYS A 393 -16.76 -25.18 9.32
CA CYS A 393 -16.93 -24.82 10.73
C CYS A 393 -18.03 -23.76 10.98
N LEU A 394 -18.50 -23.08 9.93
CA LEU A 394 -19.62 -22.14 9.99
C LEU A 394 -20.70 -22.51 8.95
N PRO A 395 -21.97 -22.13 9.15
CA PRO A 395 -22.99 -22.28 8.11
C PRO A 395 -22.64 -21.54 6.82
N ALA A 396 -23.02 -22.08 5.68
CA ALA A 396 -22.97 -21.38 4.40
C ALA A 396 -23.84 -20.11 4.45
N GLY A 397 -23.36 -19.00 3.86
CA GLY A 397 -24.04 -17.70 3.92
C GLY A 397 -23.91 -16.97 5.27
N ASN A 398 -23.12 -17.47 6.22
CA ASN A 398 -22.78 -16.71 7.42
C ASN A 398 -21.80 -15.57 7.08
N LYS A 399 -22.09 -14.36 7.55
CA LYS A 399 -21.26 -13.16 7.37
C LYS A 399 -19.79 -13.26 7.83
N ALA A 400 -19.46 -14.19 8.73
CA ALA A 400 -18.08 -14.49 9.14
C ALA A 400 -17.47 -15.74 8.45
N ASN A 401 -18.19 -16.35 7.51
CA ASN A 401 -17.71 -17.41 6.63
C ASN A 401 -17.43 -16.85 5.23
N TRP A 402 -16.60 -17.51 4.42
CA TRP A 402 -16.44 -17.19 2.99
C TRP A 402 -17.81 -17.15 2.28
N LEU A 403 -17.96 -16.19 1.37
CA LEU A 403 -19.13 -16.01 0.51
C LEU A 403 -18.83 -16.22 -0.98
N GLY A 404 -17.55 -16.39 -1.34
CA GLY A 404 -17.13 -16.94 -2.63
C GLY A 404 -16.80 -15.92 -3.71
N GLY A 405 -16.47 -14.69 -3.35
CA GLY A 405 -15.97 -13.72 -4.34
C GLY A 405 -14.49 -13.93 -4.68
N ASP A 406 -14.12 -13.87 -5.96
CA ASP A 406 -12.82 -14.35 -6.46
C ASP A 406 -12.17 -13.40 -7.50
N TRP A 407 -10.94 -13.73 -7.93
CA TRP A 407 -10.20 -12.92 -8.92
C TRP A 407 -10.79 -12.95 -10.34
N ALA A 408 -11.48 -14.01 -10.75
CA ALA A 408 -12.18 -14.05 -12.03
C ALA A 408 -13.39 -13.10 -12.01
N GLY A 409 -14.12 -13.02 -10.90
CA GLY A 409 -15.22 -12.09 -10.70
C GLY A 409 -14.77 -10.62 -10.66
N VAL A 410 -13.60 -10.33 -10.07
CA VAL A 410 -12.97 -9.00 -10.19
C VAL A 410 -12.58 -8.70 -11.64
N THR A 411 -11.99 -9.68 -12.34
CA THR A 411 -11.59 -9.56 -13.75
C THR A 411 -12.77 -9.24 -14.65
N GLU A 412 -13.93 -9.90 -14.48
CA GLU A 412 -15.16 -9.62 -15.23
C GLU A 412 -15.55 -8.13 -15.14
N LYS A 413 -15.43 -7.53 -13.96
CA LYS A 413 -15.77 -6.11 -13.73
C LYS A 413 -14.71 -5.14 -14.26
N ILE A 414 -13.44 -5.55 -14.29
CA ILE A 414 -12.38 -4.82 -15.01
C ILE A 414 -12.70 -4.81 -16.52
N GLU A 415 -12.95 -5.97 -17.13
CA GLU A 415 -13.26 -6.08 -18.56
C GLU A 415 -14.52 -5.31 -18.95
N ALA A 416 -15.57 -5.39 -18.13
CA ALA A 416 -16.82 -4.65 -18.30
C ALA A 416 -16.69 -3.12 -18.13
N GLY A 417 -15.54 -2.61 -17.66
CA GLY A 417 -15.29 -1.18 -17.47
C GLY A 417 -15.93 -0.55 -16.24
N TYR A 418 -16.27 -1.37 -15.23
CA TYR A 418 -16.91 -0.93 -13.99
C TYR A 418 -16.14 0.18 -13.26
N PHE A 419 -14.81 0.11 -13.33
CA PHE A 419 -13.87 0.99 -12.66
C PHE A 419 -13.62 2.29 -13.46
N ASP A 420 -13.51 2.22 -14.79
CA ASP A 420 -13.36 3.41 -15.65
C ASP A 420 -14.55 4.36 -15.50
N ASP A 421 -15.75 3.79 -15.34
CA ASP A 421 -16.99 4.57 -15.20
C ASP A 421 -17.04 5.40 -13.91
N LEU A 422 -16.30 4.97 -12.88
CA LEU A 422 -16.05 5.65 -11.60
C LEU A 422 -14.79 6.53 -11.63
N GLY A 423 -13.99 6.49 -12.70
CA GLY A 423 -12.69 7.15 -12.78
C GLY A 423 -11.59 6.49 -11.94
N VAL A 424 -11.76 5.22 -11.56
CA VAL A 424 -10.79 4.43 -10.79
C VAL A 424 -9.62 4.01 -11.69
N ASN A 425 -8.40 4.27 -11.23
CA ASN A 425 -7.15 3.91 -11.92
C ASN A 425 -6.15 3.17 -11.00
N ALA A 426 -6.55 2.82 -9.78
CA ALA A 426 -5.82 1.90 -8.91
C ALA A 426 -6.79 0.99 -8.15
N LEU A 427 -6.49 -0.30 -8.08
CA LEU A 427 -7.19 -1.29 -7.25
C LEU A 427 -6.31 -1.65 -6.05
N TRP A 428 -6.91 -1.76 -4.87
CA TRP A 428 -6.36 -2.49 -3.73
C TRP A 428 -7.20 -3.77 -3.57
N LEU A 429 -6.56 -4.93 -3.57
CA LEU A 429 -7.19 -6.23 -3.32
C LEU A 429 -6.91 -6.72 -1.89
N THR A 430 -7.80 -7.53 -1.34
CA THR A 430 -7.50 -8.39 -0.16
C THR A 430 -6.17 -9.13 -0.33
N ALA A 431 -5.51 -9.45 0.78
CA ALA A 431 -4.28 -10.25 0.81
C ALA A 431 -4.41 -11.50 -0.07
N VAL A 432 -3.40 -11.73 -0.93
CA VAL A 432 -3.44 -12.81 -1.92
C VAL A 432 -2.85 -14.14 -1.42
N VAL A 433 -2.39 -14.17 -0.17
CA VAL A 433 -1.67 -15.29 0.44
C VAL A 433 -2.63 -16.25 1.14
N ASP A 434 -2.40 -17.55 0.95
CA ASP A 434 -3.22 -18.66 1.46
C ASP A 434 -3.38 -18.69 2.99
N ASN A 435 -4.62 -18.80 3.45
CA ASN A 435 -5.06 -18.78 4.85
C ASN A 435 -5.56 -20.18 5.29
N PRO A 436 -5.78 -20.46 6.60
CA PRO A 436 -6.37 -21.75 6.99
C PRO A 436 -7.83 -21.88 6.52
N ASP A 437 -8.19 -23.05 5.95
CA ASP A 437 -9.57 -23.48 5.65
C ASP A 437 -10.53 -23.43 6.87
N GLY A 438 -9.96 -23.43 8.07
CA GLY A 438 -10.66 -23.55 9.33
C GLY A 438 -11.37 -22.26 9.78
N CYS A 439 -11.77 -22.28 11.05
CA CYS A 439 -12.29 -21.10 11.72
C CYS A 439 -11.67 -21.04 13.12
N GLU A 440 -11.26 -19.86 13.52
CA GLU A 440 -10.75 -19.60 14.86
C GLU A 440 -11.79 -18.86 15.71
N ALA A 441 -11.60 -18.86 17.03
CA ALA A 441 -12.46 -18.14 17.96
C ALA A 441 -11.77 -16.85 18.43
N GLY A 442 -12.41 -15.70 18.24
CA GLY A 442 -11.91 -14.42 18.74
C GLY A 442 -11.87 -14.42 20.27
N ALA A 443 -10.71 -14.15 20.87
CA ALA A 443 -10.52 -14.12 22.31
C ALA A 443 -11.29 -12.98 23.00
N ALA A 444 -11.56 -11.89 22.25
CA ALA A 444 -12.25 -10.71 22.78
C ALA A 444 -13.78 -10.85 22.86
N ASP A 445 -14.42 -11.57 21.93
CA ASP A 445 -15.88 -11.69 21.84
C ASP A 445 -16.42 -13.13 21.85
N GLY A 446 -15.54 -14.14 21.80
CA GLY A 446 -15.89 -15.56 21.80
C GLY A 446 -16.56 -16.05 20.52
N ARG A 447 -16.59 -15.24 19.44
CA ARG A 447 -17.23 -15.61 18.17
C ARG A 447 -16.28 -16.34 17.24
N THR A 448 -16.85 -17.14 16.35
CA THR A 448 -16.11 -17.96 15.38
C THR A 448 -16.02 -17.25 14.04
N TYR A 449 -14.81 -17.14 13.50
CA TYR A 449 -14.48 -16.46 12.25
C TYR A 449 -13.69 -17.40 11.33
N SER A 450 -14.10 -17.52 10.07
CA SER A 450 -13.20 -18.02 9.01
C SER A 450 -12.22 -16.92 8.59
N SER A 451 -11.20 -17.32 7.84
CA SER A 451 -10.11 -16.49 7.35
C SER A 451 -10.45 -15.54 6.18
N TYR A 452 -11.71 -15.48 5.73
CA TYR A 452 -12.19 -14.83 4.48
C TYR A 452 -11.68 -13.41 4.15
N HIS A 453 -11.20 -12.68 5.16
CA HIS A 453 -10.68 -11.33 5.05
C HIS A 453 -9.18 -11.27 4.72
N GLY A 454 -8.47 -12.40 4.67
CA GLY A 454 -7.07 -12.52 4.26
C GLY A 454 -6.01 -12.20 5.32
N TYR A 455 -6.40 -12.02 6.59
CA TYR A 455 -5.47 -11.61 7.67
C TYR A 455 -4.90 -12.77 8.49
N PHE A 456 -5.08 -14.02 8.06
CA PHE A 456 -4.51 -15.19 8.76
C PHE A 456 -3.47 -15.91 7.85
N PRO A 457 -2.41 -15.23 7.36
CA PRO A 457 -1.50 -15.79 6.35
C PRO A 457 -0.80 -17.05 6.86
N SER A 458 -0.94 -18.14 6.12
CA SER A 458 -0.53 -19.49 6.52
C SER A 458 0.49 -20.17 5.61
N ALA A 459 0.82 -19.54 4.47
CA ALA A 459 1.89 -19.94 3.57
C ALA A 459 2.74 -18.75 3.12
N GLN A 460 3.91 -19.00 2.51
CA GLN A 460 4.81 -17.93 2.06
C GLN A 460 4.43 -17.34 0.69
N LEU A 461 4.31 -18.21 -0.33
CA LEU A 461 4.14 -17.84 -1.75
C LEU A 461 3.01 -18.65 -2.42
N THR A 462 2.08 -19.18 -1.64
CA THR A 462 0.88 -19.88 -2.14
C THR A 462 -0.25 -18.85 -2.30
N PRO A 463 -0.94 -18.80 -3.46
CA PRO A 463 -2.14 -18.00 -3.63
C PRO A 463 -3.30 -18.56 -2.81
N GLU A 464 -4.14 -17.70 -2.25
CA GLU A 464 -5.36 -18.10 -1.54
C GLU A 464 -6.31 -18.90 -2.43
N SER A 465 -6.49 -20.17 -2.09
CA SER A 465 -7.25 -21.12 -2.90
C SER A 465 -8.74 -20.75 -3.09
N HIS A 466 -9.36 -20.05 -2.14
CA HIS A 466 -10.73 -19.55 -2.25
C HIS A 466 -10.86 -18.33 -3.19
N LEU A 467 -9.77 -17.64 -3.51
CA LEU A 467 -9.76 -16.49 -4.44
C LEU A 467 -9.32 -16.87 -5.86
N GLY A 468 -8.71 -18.04 -6.04
CA GLY A 468 -8.32 -18.61 -7.33
C GLY A 468 -6.86 -19.04 -7.41
N THR A 469 -6.36 -19.23 -8.62
CA THR A 469 -4.95 -19.60 -8.86
C THR A 469 -4.08 -18.38 -9.17
N LEU A 470 -2.76 -18.55 -9.06
CA LEU A 470 -1.79 -17.53 -9.50
C LEU A 470 -1.96 -17.15 -10.99
N ALA A 471 -2.53 -18.02 -11.82
CA ALA A 471 -2.83 -17.70 -13.21
C ALA A 471 -4.00 -16.71 -13.34
N GLU A 472 -5.02 -16.82 -12.49
CA GLU A 472 -6.14 -15.87 -12.46
C GLU A 472 -5.76 -14.54 -11.81
N LEU A 473 -4.92 -14.54 -10.76
CA LEU A 473 -4.35 -13.29 -10.23
C LEU A 473 -3.53 -12.53 -11.29
N ARG A 474 -2.75 -13.25 -12.12
CA ARG A 474 -2.04 -12.65 -13.26
C ARG A 474 -2.97 -12.17 -14.36
N ALA A 475 -4.08 -12.87 -14.61
CA ALA A 475 -5.10 -12.43 -15.57
C ALA A 475 -5.79 -11.13 -15.11
N LEU A 476 -6.11 -11.03 -13.81
CA LEU A 476 -6.62 -9.82 -13.18
C LEU A 476 -5.64 -8.65 -13.35
N SER A 477 -4.37 -8.83 -12.99
CA SER A 477 -3.32 -7.82 -13.19
C SER A 477 -3.21 -7.38 -14.64
N ALA A 478 -3.10 -8.33 -15.59
CA ALA A 478 -3.01 -8.02 -17.01
C ALA A 478 -4.27 -7.27 -17.54
N ALA A 479 -5.47 -7.64 -17.09
CA ALA A 479 -6.71 -6.95 -17.44
C ALA A 479 -6.77 -5.52 -16.88
N ALA A 480 -6.29 -5.31 -15.64
CA ALA A 480 -6.18 -3.98 -15.04
C ALA A 480 -5.17 -3.11 -15.80
N HIS A 481 -3.96 -3.64 -16.02
CA HIS A 481 -2.87 -2.95 -16.69
C HIS A 481 -3.21 -2.53 -18.11
N ALA A 482 -3.92 -3.37 -18.87
CA ALA A 482 -4.39 -3.06 -20.22
C ALA A 482 -5.36 -1.86 -20.29
N ARG A 483 -5.91 -1.42 -19.14
CA ARG A 483 -6.76 -0.23 -18.99
C ARG A 483 -6.05 0.93 -18.29
N GLY A 484 -4.75 0.80 -17.98
CA GLY A 484 -3.98 1.78 -17.20
C GLY A 484 -4.23 1.71 -15.69
N ILE A 485 -4.99 0.71 -15.21
CA ILE A 485 -5.32 0.54 -13.80
C ILE A 485 -4.14 -0.16 -13.10
N ARG A 486 -3.68 0.40 -11.98
CA ARG A 486 -2.59 -0.14 -11.14
C ARG A 486 -3.13 -1.14 -10.12
N VAL A 487 -2.35 -2.16 -9.76
CA VAL A 487 -2.76 -3.21 -8.81
C VAL A 487 -1.90 -3.21 -7.55
N LEU A 488 -2.54 -2.93 -6.42
CA LEU A 488 -2.05 -3.15 -5.06
C LEU A 488 -2.71 -4.40 -4.48
N VAL A 489 -2.01 -5.09 -3.60
CA VAL A 489 -2.60 -6.09 -2.70
C VAL A 489 -2.33 -5.70 -1.26
N ASP A 490 -3.03 -6.35 -0.34
CA ASP A 490 -2.73 -6.24 1.08
C ASP A 490 -1.46 -7.03 1.46
N LEU A 491 -0.62 -6.43 2.30
CA LEU A 491 0.62 -7.01 2.81
C LEU A 491 0.53 -7.18 4.33
N VAL A 492 0.06 -8.35 4.72
CA VAL A 492 -0.08 -8.78 6.12
C VAL A 492 1.28 -9.20 6.65
N ALA A 493 2.02 -8.21 7.17
CA ALA A 493 3.42 -8.38 7.57
C ALA A 493 3.64 -8.31 9.09
N ASN A 494 2.64 -7.97 9.90
CA ASN A 494 2.81 -7.90 11.35
C ASN A 494 2.93 -9.28 12.01
N HIS A 495 2.12 -10.25 11.56
CA HIS A 495 1.93 -11.54 12.21
C HIS A 495 1.76 -12.65 11.18
N LEU A 496 1.92 -13.90 11.61
CA LEU A 496 1.60 -15.10 10.80
C LEU A 496 0.55 -15.94 11.52
N HIS A 497 -0.21 -16.76 10.78
CA HIS A 497 -1.10 -17.73 11.42
C HIS A 497 -0.29 -18.84 12.12
N SER A 498 -0.80 -19.36 13.25
CA SER A 498 -0.17 -20.41 14.05
C SER A 498 0.15 -21.72 13.29
N SER A 499 -0.52 -21.96 12.15
CA SER A 499 -0.24 -23.10 11.25
C SER A 499 0.86 -22.84 10.23
N HIS A 500 1.35 -21.61 10.10
CA HIS A 500 2.36 -21.23 9.10
C HIS A 500 3.69 -21.97 9.35
N PRO A 501 4.38 -22.55 8.34
CA PRO A 501 5.58 -23.34 8.54
C PRO A 501 6.65 -22.68 9.42
N PHE A 502 6.94 -21.40 9.19
CA PHE A 502 7.88 -20.62 10.01
C PHE A 502 7.54 -20.60 11.51
N VAL A 503 6.28 -20.65 11.93
CA VAL A 503 5.91 -20.70 13.36
C VAL A 503 6.37 -22.00 14.00
N ALA A 504 6.32 -23.13 13.25
CA ALA A 504 6.82 -24.42 13.72
C ALA A 504 8.35 -24.55 13.60
N GLU A 505 8.96 -23.91 12.61
CA GLU A 505 10.41 -23.96 12.35
C GLU A 505 11.21 -23.05 13.30
N HIS A 506 10.66 -21.89 13.68
CA HIS A 506 11.35 -20.82 14.41
C HIS A 506 10.83 -20.61 15.85
N THR A 507 10.52 -21.72 16.55
CA THR A 507 9.96 -21.73 17.91
C THR A 507 10.91 -21.26 19.03
N SER A 508 12.21 -21.10 18.76
CA SER A 508 13.22 -20.88 19.82
C SER A 508 14.42 -19.99 19.46
N ASP A 509 14.41 -19.33 18.31
CA ASP A 509 15.47 -18.44 17.83
C ASP A 509 15.03 -16.96 17.74
N GLY A 510 13.85 -16.64 18.28
CA GLY A 510 13.37 -15.27 18.47
C GLY A 510 12.78 -14.63 17.22
N TRP A 511 12.18 -15.41 16.32
CA TRP A 511 11.39 -14.89 15.19
C TRP A 511 10.09 -14.20 15.60
N PHE A 512 9.52 -14.58 16.74
CA PHE A 512 8.24 -14.08 17.24
C PHE A 512 8.40 -13.50 18.64
N TYR A 513 7.67 -12.43 18.95
CA TYR A 513 7.62 -11.90 20.33
C TYR A 513 6.81 -12.84 21.24
N PRO A 514 7.12 -12.97 22.54
CA PRO A 514 6.34 -13.82 23.45
C PRO A 514 4.88 -13.35 23.61
N TYR A 515 3.92 -14.27 23.49
CA TYR A 515 2.50 -13.96 23.73
C TYR A 515 2.27 -13.35 25.13
N GLY A 516 1.45 -12.30 25.19
CA GLY A 516 1.05 -11.63 26.43
C GLY A 516 1.51 -10.18 26.58
N GLY A 517 2.21 -9.58 25.60
CA GLY A 517 2.64 -8.17 25.66
C GLY A 517 1.50 -7.17 25.90
N CYS A 518 0.28 -7.51 25.46
CA CYS A 518 -0.97 -6.77 25.72
C CYS A 518 -1.31 -6.56 27.21
N GLN A 519 -0.70 -7.30 28.14
CA GLN A 519 -0.91 -7.12 29.59
C GLN A 519 -0.53 -5.72 30.08
N ASN A 520 0.25 -4.95 29.31
CA ASN A 520 0.60 -3.56 29.60
C ASN A 520 -0.48 -2.53 29.20
N GLY A 521 -1.73 -2.95 28.99
CA GLY A 521 -2.87 -2.08 28.69
C GLY A 521 -3.27 -2.01 27.21
N GLY A 522 -3.03 -3.09 26.45
CA GLY A 522 -3.54 -3.25 25.08
C GLY A 522 -2.66 -2.65 23.98
N PHE A 523 -3.26 -2.57 22.79
CA PHE A 523 -2.58 -2.38 21.50
C PHE A 523 -1.76 -1.08 21.40
N ASP A 524 -2.24 0.05 21.93
CA ASP A 524 -1.52 1.32 21.81
C ASP A 524 -0.39 1.50 22.85
N ASN A 525 -0.42 0.74 23.96
CA ASN A 525 0.61 0.80 25.00
C ASN A 525 1.82 -0.12 24.73
N ALA A 526 1.62 -1.21 23.99
CA ALA A 526 2.66 -2.20 23.70
C ALA A 526 2.65 -2.65 22.22
N PRO A 527 2.54 -1.72 21.24
CA PRO A 527 2.14 -2.03 19.87
C PRO A 527 3.03 -3.06 19.19
N LEU A 528 4.35 -3.01 19.42
CA LEU A 528 5.31 -3.93 18.81
C LEU A 528 5.31 -5.36 19.38
N THR A 529 4.48 -5.67 20.38
CA THR A 529 4.54 -6.96 21.12
C THR A 529 3.17 -7.49 21.55
N CYS A 530 2.09 -6.82 21.14
CA CYS A 530 0.73 -7.11 21.57
C CYS A 530 0.00 -7.83 20.44
N TRP A 531 0.15 -9.16 20.41
CA TRP A 531 -0.48 -10.05 19.42
C TRP A 531 -1.98 -9.77 19.36
N PHE A 532 -2.52 -9.58 18.15
CA PHE A 532 -3.96 -9.40 17.96
C PHE A 532 -4.78 -10.57 18.51
N GLU A 533 -4.31 -11.80 18.28
CA GLU A 533 -4.96 -13.02 18.71
C GLU A 533 -3.95 -14.11 19.10
N SER A 534 -4.38 -15.04 19.95
CA SER A 534 -3.50 -16.11 20.46
C SER A 534 -2.99 -17.09 19.39
N TYR A 535 -3.63 -17.10 18.22
CA TYR A 535 -3.27 -17.88 17.03
C TYR A 535 -2.56 -17.03 15.93
N LEU A 536 -2.25 -15.75 16.21
CA LEU A 536 -1.53 -14.83 15.31
C LEU A 536 -0.20 -14.33 15.94
N PRO A 537 0.87 -15.14 15.98
CA PRO A 537 2.20 -14.72 16.40
C PRO A 537 2.75 -13.45 15.71
N ASP A 538 2.98 -12.38 16.48
CA ASP A 538 3.68 -11.16 16.03
C ASP A 538 5.15 -11.44 15.67
N LEU A 539 5.59 -10.89 14.53
CA LEU A 539 6.93 -11.03 13.97
C LEU A 539 7.93 -10.03 14.59
N ASN A 540 9.06 -10.56 15.07
CA ASN A 540 10.11 -9.78 15.70
C ASN A 540 11.08 -9.17 14.68
N TYR A 541 10.78 -7.95 14.22
CA TYR A 541 11.63 -7.23 13.27
C TYR A 541 12.88 -6.56 13.87
N GLU A 542 13.23 -6.81 15.14
CA GLU A 542 14.62 -6.65 15.60
C GLU A 542 15.51 -7.81 15.11
N ASN A 543 14.92 -9.00 14.91
CA ASN A 543 15.61 -10.15 14.35
C ASN A 543 15.69 -10.02 12.82
N ASP A 544 16.87 -9.63 12.34
CA ASP A 544 17.11 -9.34 10.93
C ASP A 544 16.91 -10.54 9.99
N ALA A 545 16.89 -11.78 10.49
CA ALA A 545 16.49 -12.95 9.69
C ALA A 545 14.99 -12.92 9.31
N VAL A 546 14.14 -12.41 10.19
CA VAL A 546 12.71 -12.16 9.94
C VAL A 546 12.54 -11.02 8.93
N VAL A 547 13.32 -9.94 9.12
CA VAL A 547 13.35 -8.78 8.21
C VAL A 547 13.70 -9.22 6.79
N GLU A 548 14.74 -10.03 6.60
CA GLU A 548 15.09 -10.54 5.27
C GLU A 548 13.98 -11.43 4.69
N ALA A 549 13.56 -12.49 5.40
CA ALA A 549 12.60 -13.46 4.89
C ALA A 549 11.26 -12.84 4.47
N MET A 550 10.68 -11.96 5.30
CA MET A 550 9.40 -11.33 5.02
C MET A 550 9.49 -10.28 3.90
N THR A 551 10.64 -9.58 3.77
CA THR A 551 10.83 -8.62 2.67
C THR A 551 11.18 -9.29 1.35
N ASP A 552 11.85 -10.45 1.36
CA ASP A 552 12.07 -11.26 0.15
C ASP A 552 10.77 -11.89 -0.36
N MET A 553 9.90 -12.38 0.54
CA MET A 553 8.55 -12.84 0.19
C MET A 553 7.72 -11.75 -0.48
N ALA A 554 7.72 -10.52 0.07
CA ALA A 554 7.03 -9.40 -0.55
C ALA A 554 7.61 -9.07 -1.94
N VAL A 555 8.94 -8.95 -2.07
CA VAL A 555 9.59 -8.64 -3.36
C VAL A 555 9.32 -9.73 -4.42
N GLU A 556 9.21 -10.99 -4.02
CA GLU A 556 8.85 -12.07 -4.96
C GLU A 556 7.37 -12.01 -5.37
N TRP A 557 6.45 -11.68 -4.45
CA TRP A 557 5.04 -11.44 -4.81
C TRP A 557 4.85 -10.35 -5.88
N VAL A 558 5.69 -9.31 -5.88
CA VAL A 558 5.70 -8.29 -6.96
C VAL A 558 5.94 -8.92 -8.33
N ARG A 559 6.92 -9.83 -8.45
CA ARG A 559 7.23 -10.55 -9.70
C ARG A 559 6.16 -11.58 -10.03
N LEU A 560 5.66 -12.29 -9.02
CA LEU A 560 4.70 -13.37 -9.21
C LEU A 560 3.34 -12.87 -9.70
N ALA A 561 2.86 -11.71 -9.24
CA ALA A 561 1.55 -11.15 -9.56
C ALA A 561 1.58 -9.84 -10.39
N ASP A 562 2.77 -9.42 -10.85
CA ASP A 562 3.00 -8.19 -11.66
C ASP A 562 2.50 -6.91 -10.93
N LEU A 563 2.78 -6.78 -9.63
CA LEU A 563 2.19 -5.74 -8.78
C LEU A 563 2.76 -4.33 -9.03
N ASP A 564 2.02 -3.31 -8.58
CA ASP A 564 2.38 -1.88 -8.66
C ASP A 564 2.49 -1.19 -7.28
N GLY A 565 1.97 -1.81 -6.21
CA GLY A 565 2.05 -1.29 -4.84
C GLY A 565 1.59 -2.28 -3.77
N TYR A 566 1.62 -1.85 -2.51
CA TYR A 566 1.02 -2.55 -1.37
C TYR A 566 0.20 -1.59 -0.50
N ARG A 567 -0.93 -2.07 0.04
CA ARG A 567 -1.40 -1.59 1.35
C ARG A 567 -0.65 -2.38 2.40
N VAL A 568 0.00 -1.71 3.35
CA VAL A 568 0.70 -2.36 4.47
C VAL A 568 -0.22 -2.39 5.68
N ASP A 569 -0.48 -3.59 6.18
CA ASP A 569 -1.33 -3.85 7.35
C ASP A 569 -0.66 -3.42 8.67
N ALA A 570 -1.45 -2.94 9.63
CA ALA A 570 -1.05 -2.80 11.04
C ALA A 570 0.29 -2.08 11.27
N VAL A 571 0.59 -1.02 10.52
CA VAL A 571 1.94 -0.40 10.43
C VAL A 571 2.52 -0.02 11.79
N LYS A 572 1.70 0.52 12.70
CA LYS A 572 2.15 0.93 14.04
C LYS A 572 2.65 -0.22 14.92
N HIS A 573 2.37 -1.46 14.54
CA HIS A 573 2.75 -2.68 15.26
C HIS A 573 4.09 -3.29 14.79
N MET A 574 4.66 -2.81 13.67
CA MET A 574 5.92 -3.32 13.13
C MET A 574 7.12 -2.43 13.45
N HIS A 575 8.23 -3.04 13.89
CA HIS A 575 9.48 -2.30 14.07
C HIS A 575 10.02 -1.79 12.71
N PRO A 576 10.43 -0.50 12.57
CA PRO A 576 10.72 0.13 11.28
C PRO A 576 11.79 -0.54 10.38
N ASN A 577 12.59 -1.48 10.89
CA ASN A 577 13.53 -2.27 10.10
C ASN A 577 12.87 -2.98 8.90
N PHE A 578 11.61 -3.44 9.07
CA PHE A 578 10.84 -4.07 8.01
C PHE A 578 10.64 -3.11 6.83
N LEU A 579 9.97 -1.97 7.07
CA LEU A 579 9.70 -0.97 6.04
C LEU A 579 10.98 -0.43 5.39
N ARG A 580 12.02 -0.13 6.19
CA ARG A 580 13.33 0.34 5.67
C ARG A 580 13.96 -0.66 4.71
N THR A 581 13.87 -1.96 5.02
CA THR A 581 14.41 -3.03 4.16
C THR A 581 13.52 -3.27 2.96
N LEU A 582 12.19 -3.27 3.12
CA LEU A 582 11.22 -3.43 2.04
C LEU A 582 11.39 -2.34 0.98
N VAL A 583 11.40 -1.06 1.37
CA VAL A 583 11.57 0.08 0.46
C VAL A 583 12.91 0.02 -0.28
N TRP A 584 13.99 -0.36 0.41
CA TRP A 584 15.30 -0.53 -0.21
C TRP A 584 15.31 -1.65 -1.25
N LYS A 585 14.71 -2.81 -0.94
CA LYS A 585 14.62 -3.93 -1.89
C LYS A 585 13.68 -3.63 -3.06
N LEU A 586 12.56 -2.95 -2.83
CA LEU A 586 11.63 -2.51 -3.90
C LEU A 586 12.31 -1.52 -4.86
N ARG A 587 13.06 -0.53 -4.36
CA ARG A 587 13.90 0.36 -5.19
C ARG A 587 14.89 -0.41 -6.08
N ARG A 588 15.38 -1.57 -5.62
CA ARG A 588 16.37 -2.42 -6.32
C ARG A 588 15.75 -3.44 -7.27
N HIS A 589 14.51 -3.87 -7.03
CA HIS A 589 13.92 -5.04 -7.70
C HIS A 589 12.54 -4.79 -8.35
N ALA A 590 11.88 -3.67 -8.03
CA ALA A 590 10.63 -3.24 -8.62
C ALA A 590 10.80 -1.90 -9.37
N GLU A 591 11.44 -0.89 -8.77
CA GLU A 591 11.58 0.47 -9.36
C GLU A 591 12.72 0.59 -10.40
N THR A 592 12.97 -0.49 -11.14
CA THR A 592 14.11 -0.65 -12.06
C THR A 592 14.00 0.16 -13.35
N VAL A 593 12.83 0.75 -13.63
CA VAL A 593 12.56 1.61 -14.79
C VAL A 593 12.29 3.04 -14.31
N PRO A 594 12.89 4.10 -14.91
CA PRO A 594 12.61 5.47 -14.50
C PRO A 594 11.11 5.81 -14.51
N GLY A 595 10.59 6.29 -13.38
CA GLY A 595 9.17 6.60 -13.19
C GLY A 595 8.34 5.46 -12.57
N SER A 596 8.85 4.23 -12.49
CA SER A 596 8.12 3.07 -11.93
C SER A 596 8.10 3.02 -10.38
N ARG A 597 7.74 4.14 -9.73
CA ARG A 597 7.59 4.19 -8.26
C ARG A 597 6.56 3.15 -7.81
N PHE A 598 6.99 2.23 -6.94
CA PHE A 598 6.17 1.19 -6.35
C PHE A 598 5.56 1.73 -5.05
N TYR A 599 4.24 1.92 -5.03
CA TYR A 599 3.57 2.71 -3.99
C TYR A 599 3.29 1.91 -2.73
N LEU A 600 3.68 2.45 -1.57
CA LEU A 600 3.34 1.90 -0.27
C LEU A 600 2.41 2.84 0.50
N VAL A 601 1.17 2.40 0.70
CA VAL A 601 0.19 3.07 1.58
C VAL A 601 0.03 2.27 2.88
N GLY A 602 0.25 2.91 4.02
CA GLY A 602 0.09 2.27 5.32
C GLY A 602 -1.30 2.39 5.93
N GLU A 603 -1.62 1.46 6.81
CA GLU A 603 -2.71 1.60 7.77
C GLU A 603 -2.14 1.77 9.19
N THR A 604 -2.52 2.88 9.83
CA THR A 604 -2.28 3.17 11.24
C THR A 604 -3.60 3.64 11.84
N PHE A 605 -4.42 2.70 12.33
CA PHE A 605 -5.69 3.02 12.99
C PHE A 605 -5.41 3.91 14.21
N THR A 606 -5.92 5.14 14.17
CA THR A 606 -5.65 6.18 15.17
C THR A 606 -6.82 7.15 15.28
N GLY A 607 -6.78 8.06 16.27
CA GLY A 607 -7.85 9.02 16.55
C GLY A 607 -7.88 10.22 15.60
N GLU A 608 -8.68 11.23 15.95
CA GLU A 608 -8.81 12.47 15.17
C GLU A 608 -7.59 13.40 15.30
N TRP A 609 -7.45 14.34 14.37
CA TRP A 609 -6.39 15.35 14.35
C TRP A 609 -6.31 16.11 15.70
N GLY A 610 -5.12 16.17 16.30
CA GLY A 610 -4.87 16.82 17.59
C GLY A 610 -5.35 16.06 18.84
N GLY A 611 -5.89 14.85 18.69
CA GLY A 611 -6.63 14.13 19.75
C GLY A 611 -5.83 13.38 20.83
N GLY A 612 -4.58 13.74 21.15
CA GLY A 612 -3.81 13.00 22.18
C GLY A 612 -2.38 13.50 22.46
N PHE A 613 -1.72 12.91 23.47
CA PHE A 613 -0.32 13.22 23.82
C PHE A 613 0.62 12.92 22.65
N GLY A 614 1.29 13.95 22.12
CA GLY A 614 2.13 13.84 20.92
C GLY A 614 1.35 13.79 19.59
N SER A 615 0.01 13.74 19.65
CA SER A 615 -0.98 13.76 18.56
C SER A 615 -0.96 12.63 17.51
N ASN A 616 -2.16 12.31 17.01
CA ASN A 616 -2.45 11.16 16.16
C ASN A 616 -1.82 11.28 14.77
N GLU A 617 -1.77 12.50 14.24
CA GLU A 617 -1.07 12.84 13.01
C GLU A 617 0.45 12.63 13.12
N THR A 618 1.06 12.79 14.29
CA THR A 618 2.50 12.50 14.50
C THR A 618 2.78 11.01 14.44
N LEU A 619 1.89 10.17 14.99
CA LEU A 619 2.00 8.72 14.88
C LEU A 619 1.95 8.27 13.41
N ILE A 620 1.04 8.85 12.60
CA ILE A 620 1.03 8.61 11.15
C ILE A 620 2.33 9.10 10.50
N LYS A 621 2.79 10.32 10.86
CA LYS A 621 3.99 10.95 10.28
C LYS A 621 5.26 10.14 10.54
N ALA A 622 5.37 9.44 11.66
CA ALA A 622 6.52 8.61 12.03
C ALA A 622 6.87 7.53 10.97
N TYR A 623 5.88 7.07 10.21
CA TYR A 623 6.05 6.04 9.17
C TYR A 623 6.04 6.59 7.73
N VAL A 624 5.85 7.91 7.53
CA VAL A 624 5.79 8.55 6.21
C VAL A 624 7.10 9.29 5.94
N SER A 625 7.94 8.73 5.07
CA SER A 625 9.21 9.29 4.62
C SER A 625 9.70 8.59 3.35
N PRO A 626 10.65 9.14 2.58
CA PRO A 626 11.15 8.49 1.36
C PRO A 626 11.64 7.05 1.57
N ASP A 627 12.22 6.74 2.74
CA ASP A 627 12.77 5.43 3.12
C ASP A 627 11.80 4.58 3.97
N LEU A 628 10.53 4.98 4.02
CA LEU A 628 9.41 4.28 4.64
C LEU A 628 8.21 4.36 3.66
N LEU A 629 7.01 4.67 4.14
CA LEU A 629 5.81 4.73 3.29
C LEU A 629 5.73 6.05 2.52
N ASP A 630 5.15 6.00 1.32
CA ASP A 630 4.78 7.19 0.55
C ASP A 630 3.63 7.96 1.22
N GLY A 631 2.73 7.26 1.91
CA GLY A 631 1.63 7.82 2.69
C GLY A 631 0.90 6.77 3.52
N GLN A 632 -0.18 7.18 4.18
CA GLN A 632 -1.09 6.29 4.91
C GLN A 632 -2.55 6.69 4.66
N PHE A 633 -3.48 5.87 5.15
CA PHE A 633 -4.88 6.27 5.29
C PHE A 633 -5.04 7.36 6.34
N ASP A 634 -5.64 8.49 5.95
CA ASP A 634 -5.77 9.68 6.79
C ASP A 634 -6.95 9.55 7.77
N PHE A 635 -6.77 8.74 8.82
CA PHE A 635 -7.69 8.63 9.95
C PHE A 635 -7.98 9.98 10.63
N PRO A 636 -6.97 10.85 10.91
CA PRO A 636 -7.18 12.19 11.46
C PRO A 636 -8.19 13.06 10.68
N LEU A 637 -8.15 13.02 9.34
CA LEU A 637 -9.13 13.66 8.48
C LEU A 637 -10.47 12.90 8.44
N TYR A 638 -10.45 11.57 8.30
CA TYR A 638 -11.65 10.72 8.20
C TYR A 638 -12.64 10.98 9.33
N TRP A 639 -12.20 10.99 10.59
CA TRP A 639 -13.10 11.23 11.74
C TRP A 639 -13.79 12.61 11.64
N ASN A 640 -13.06 13.64 11.23
CA ASN A 640 -13.60 14.98 11.03
C ASN A 640 -14.61 15.04 9.88
N VAL A 641 -14.35 14.31 8.79
CA VAL A 641 -15.26 14.18 7.64
C VAL A 641 -16.55 13.46 8.03
N VAL A 642 -16.50 12.37 8.81
CA VAL A 642 -17.71 11.68 9.30
C VAL A 642 -18.52 12.59 10.24
N LYS A 643 -17.88 13.26 11.21
CA LYS A 643 -18.54 14.24 12.09
C LYS A 643 -19.24 15.34 11.28
N ALA A 644 -18.60 15.89 10.26
CA ALA A 644 -19.09 17.05 9.53
C ALA A 644 -20.15 16.72 8.45
N PHE A 645 -19.97 15.65 7.66
CA PHE A 645 -20.83 15.36 6.50
C PHE A 645 -21.93 14.32 6.80
N ALA A 646 -21.64 13.27 7.59
CA ALA A 646 -22.65 12.26 7.92
C ALA A 646 -23.54 12.71 9.09
N ARG A 647 -22.90 13.14 10.19
CA ARG A 647 -23.54 13.28 11.51
C ARG A 647 -23.96 14.71 11.87
N GLY A 648 -23.24 15.71 11.37
CA GLY A 648 -23.50 17.13 11.67
C GLY A 648 -22.93 17.62 13.01
N GLU A 649 -22.03 16.85 13.63
CA GLU A 649 -21.47 17.07 14.98
C GLU A 649 -20.39 18.17 15.02
N THR A 650 -19.79 18.52 13.88
CA THR A 650 -18.89 19.68 13.72
C THR A 650 -19.19 20.41 12.40
N GLY A 651 -18.65 21.60 12.21
CA GLY A 651 -18.84 22.41 10.98
C GLY A 651 -17.90 22.00 9.84
N LEU A 652 -18.23 22.40 8.60
CA LEU A 652 -17.31 22.23 7.46
C LEU A 652 -16.02 23.05 7.61
N SER A 653 -16.02 24.12 8.42
CA SER A 653 -14.81 24.85 8.84
C SER A 653 -13.76 23.93 9.44
N THR A 654 -14.13 23.04 10.36
CA THR A 654 -13.19 22.11 11.01
C THR A 654 -12.51 21.18 10.00
N VAL A 655 -13.23 20.73 8.96
CA VAL A 655 -12.64 19.95 7.87
C VAL A 655 -11.65 20.79 7.06
N ALA A 656 -11.99 22.04 6.75
CA ALA A 656 -11.09 22.96 6.06
C ALA A 656 -9.84 23.29 6.89
N ASP A 657 -9.99 23.41 8.21
CA ASP A 657 -8.88 23.65 9.15
C ASP A 657 -7.93 22.45 9.22
N VAL A 658 -8.45 21.22 9.25
CA VAL A 658 -7.62 19.98 9.22
C VAL A 658 -6.93 19.79 7.87
N VAL A 659 -7.62 20.03 6.74
CA VAL A 659 -6.98 20.00 5.41
C VAL A 659 -5.90 21.08 5.29
N THR A 660 -6.10 22.25 5.91
CA THR A 660 -5.10 23.33 5.92
C THR A 660 -3.90 22.98 6.81
N GLN A 661 -4.11 22.38 7.99
CA GLN A 661 -3.04 21.96 8.91
C GLN A 661 -2.22 20.76 8.38
N SER A 662 -2.84 19.85 7.62
CA SER A 662 -2.13 18.73 6.98
C SER A 662 -1.27 19.14 5.79
N GLN A 663 -1.43 20.35 5.23
CA GLN A 663 -0.58 20.85 4.15
C GLN A 663 0.88 20.91 4.59
N GLY A 664 1.75 20.13 3.93
CA GLY A 664 3.17 20.08 4.23
C GLY A 664 3.55 19.31 5.51
N TYR A 665 2.64 19.15 6.47
CA TYR A 665 2.88 18.43 7.74
C TYR A 665 3.39 17.00 7.51
N TYR A 666 2.73 16.23 6.63
CA TYR A 666 3.19 14.88 6.29
C TYR A 666 4.50 14.89 5.47
N GLY A 667 4.86 16.01 4.85
CA GLY A 667 6.03 16.22 4.00
C GLY A 667 5.65 16.40 2.52
N ALA A 668 6.35 17.28 1.81
CA ALA A 668 5.95 17.76 0.47
C ALA A 668 5.91 16.70 -0.66
N GLY A 669 6.49 15.52 -0.45
CA GLY A 669 6.42 14.38 -1.39
C GLY A 669 5.39 13.31 -1.03
N SER A 670 4.62 13.48 0.04
CA SER A 670 3.78 12.41 0.61
C SER A 670 2.46 12.25 -0.14
N VAL A 671 2.10 11.00 -0.44
CA VAL A 671 0.90 10.62 -1.18
C VAL A 671 -0.07 9.91 -0.22
N MET A 672 -0.65 10.71 0.67
CA MET A 672 -1.67 10.28 1.63
C MET A 672 -2.97 9.86 0.93
N SER A 673 -3.68 8.87 1.47
CA SER A 673 -5.00 8.47 0.96
C SER A 673 -6.11 8.88 1.94
N ALA A 674 -7.04 9.69 1.45
CA ALA A 674 -8.24 10.08 2.19
C ALA A 674 -9.38 9.12 1.83
N PHE A 675 -10.21 8.76 2.81
CA PHE A 675 -11.26 7.74 2.64
C PHE A 675 -12.57 8.12 3.36
N LEU A 676 -13.66 7.44 2.99
CA LEU A 676 -14.97 7.53 3.68
C LEU A 676 -15.39 6.22 4.35
N GLY A 677 -14.75 5.09 3.99
CA GLY A 677 -15.00 3.78 4.55
C GLY A 677 -13.86 2.82 4.24
N ASN A 678 -13.71 1.79 5.05
CA ASN A 678 -12.83 0.64 4.83
C ASN A 678 -13.44 -0.59 5.54
N HIS A 679 -12.72 -1.71 5.63
CA HIS A 679 -13.24 -2.94 6.25
C HIS A 679 -13.23 -2.97 7.79
N ASP A 680 -12.77 -1.91 8.47
CA ASP A 680 -12.63 -1.85 9.93
C ASP A 680 -13.68 -0.92 10.56
N VAL A 681 -14.05 0.15 9.85
CA VAL A 681 -15.03 1.14 10.29
C VAL A 681 -16.45 0.80 9.81
N PRO A 682 -17.52 1.23 10.51
CA PRO A 682 -18.88 1.11 10.00
C PRO A 682 -19.07 1.93 8.72
N ARG A 683 -20.02 1.52 7.87
CA ARG A 683 -20.24 2.17 6.56
C ARG A 683 -20.70 3.62 6.76
N PHE A 684 -20.09 4.57 6.04
CA PHE A 684 -20.43 6.01 6.13
C PHE A 684 -21.92 6.26 5.99
N VAL A 685 -22.57 5.55 5.06
CA VAL A 685 -24.01 5.70 4.78
C VAL A 685 -24.88 5.37 6.00
N SER A 686 -24.43 4.45 6.87
CA SER A 686 -25.11 4.09 8.12
C SER A 686 -24.94 5.16 9.20
N HIS A 687 -23.76 5.82 9.30
CA HIS A 687 -23.65 7.05 10.10
C HIS A 687 -24.54 8.17 9.53
N ALA A 688 -24.59 8.34 8.20
CA ALA A 688 -25.36 9.39 7.53
C ALA A 688 -26.89 9.21 7.68
N ALA A 689 -27.35 7.96 7.77
CA ALA A 689 -28.72 7.57 8.07
C ALA A 689 -29.06 7.54 9.58
N GLY A 690 -28.12 7.89 10.47
CA GLY A 690 -28.33 7.88 11.92
C GLY A 690 -28.47 6.48 12.55
N GLN A 691 -27.95 5.45 11.88
CA GLN A 691 -28.08 4.05 12.29
C GLN A 691 -26.94 3.57 13.22
N ILE A 692 -25.84 4.32 13.31
CA ILE A 692 -24.70 4.06 14.20
C ILE A 692 -24.74 5.09 15.34
N GLY A 693 -24.60 4.63 16.59
CA GLY A 693 -24.82 5.46 17.79
C GLY A 693 -23.95 6.71 17.84
N ASP A 694 -22.63 6.53 17.88
CA ASP A 694 -21.63 7.60 17.91
C ASP A 694 -20.72 7.59 16.66
N VAL A 695 -19.77 8.53 16.60
CA VAL A 695 -18.81 8.63 15.48
C VAL A 695 -17.80 7.48 15.47
N TRP A 696 -17.32 7.03 16.63
CA TRP A 696 -16.30 6.00 16.75
C TRP A 696 -16.85 4.58 16.53
N GLY A 697 -18.18 4.44 16.50
CA GLY A 697 -18.85 3.17 16.30
C GLY A 697 -18.78 2.26 17.52
N ASN A 698 -18.88 2.80 18.74
CA ASN A 698 -18.89 2.00 19.95
C ASN A 698 -20.10 1.04 19.94
N GLY A 699 -19.86 -0.24 20.22
CA GLY A 699 -20.88 -1.29 20.10
C GLY A 699 -21.35 -1.61 18.67
N SER A 700 -20.81 -0.96 17.63
CA SER A 700 -21.24 -1.19 16.24
C SER A 700 -20.92 -2.62 15.74
N LYS A 701 -19.87 -3.27 16.26
CA LYS A 701 -19.59 -4.69 16.01
C LYS A 701 -20.72 -5.58 16.55
N GLU A 702 -21.15 -5.31 17.78
CA GLU A 702 -22.25 -6.03 18.45
C GLU A 702 -23.60 -5.80 17.75
N GLN A 703 -23.83 -4.58 17.25
CA GLN A 703 -24.95 -4.26 16.35
C GLN A 703 -24.84 -5.04 15.04
N GLY A 704 -23.67 -5.07 14.40
CA GLY A 704 -23.41 -5.83 13.18
C GLY A 704 -23.71 -7.32 13.34
N TRP A 705 -23.45 -7.87 14.53
CA TRP A 705 -23.82 -9.23 14.88
C TRP A 705 -25.32 -9.44 15.09
N ASN A 706 -25.97 -8.66 15.97
CA ASN A 706 -27.32 -8.96 16.48
C ASN A 706 -28.45 -8.16 15.82
N THR A 707 -28.20 -6.91 15.46
CA THR A 707 -29.21 -5.92 15.01
C THR A 707 -28.68 -5.08 13.82
N PRO A 708 -28.20 -5.72 12.73
CA PRO A 708 -27.51 -5.03 11.64
C PRO A 708 -28.46 -4.06 10.90
N PRO A 709 -27.98 -2.87 10.50
CA PRO A 709 -28.80 -1.86 9.82
C PRO A 709 -29.23 -2.27 8.42
N GLY A 710 -30.52 -2.10 8.11
CA GLY A 710 -31.02 -2.18 6.73
C GLY A 710 -30.56 -0.99 5.87
N GLN A 711 -30.75 -1.06 4.55
CA GLN A 711 -30.44 0.06 3.65
C GLN A 711 -31.19 1.34 4.06
N PRO A 712 -30.57 2.52 3.92
CA PRO A 712 -31.23 3.81 4.13
C PRO A 712 -32.47 3.97 3.24
N VAL A 713 -33.54 4.48 3.85
CA VAL A 713 -34.81 4.76 3.20
C VAL A 713 -34.89 6.25 2.87
N GLY A 714 -35.19 6.56 1.60
CA GLY A 714 -35.15 7.94 1.09
C GLY A 714 -33.71 8.41 0.78
N ASP A 715 -33.61 9.57 0.15
CA ASP A 715 -32.38 9.95 -0.56
C ASP A 715 -31.31 10.61 0.33
N GLU A 716 -31.67 11.19 1.49
CA GLU A 716 -30.78 12.03 2.30
C GLU A 716 -29.44 11.39 2.69
N ALA A 717 -29.42 10.10 3.04
CA ALA A 717 -28.17 9.42 3.41
C ALA A 717 -27.23 9.28 2.20
N TYR A 718 -27.78 9.07 1.00
CA TYR A 718 -27.05 9.01 -0.26
C TYR A 718 -26.65 10.42 -0.73
N GLU A 719 -27.47 11.45 -0.50
CA GLU A 719 -27.09 12.86 -0.74
C GLU A 719 -25.91 13.30 0.13
N LYS A 720 -25.92 12.96 1.43
CA LYS A 720 -24.80 13.23 2.36
C LYS A 720 -23.52 12.51 1.93
N LEU A 721 -23.59 11.21 1.61
CA LEU A 721 -22.45 10.44 1.12
C LEU A 721 -21.93 10.98 -0.23
N GLY A 722 -22.83 11.33 -1.14
CA GLY A 722 -22.48 11.96 -2.41
C GLY A 722 -21.81 13.33 -2.25
N LEU A 723 -22.14 14.09 -1.20
CA LEU A 723 -21.46 15.34 -0.86
C LEU A 723 -20.09 15.10 -0.21
N ALA A 724 -19.97 14.07 0.64
CA ALA A 724 -18.68 13.66 1.21
C ALA A 724 -17.72 13.16 0.12
N PHE A 725 -18.21 12.41 -0.88
CA PHE A 725 -17.42 12.06 -2.07
C PHE A 725 -17.11 13.29 -2.94
N SER A 726 -18.01 14.27 -3.05
CA SER A 726 -17.68 15.55 -3.71
C SER A 726 -16.47 16.21 -3.06
N PHE A 727 -16.39 16.26 -1.72
CA PHE A 727 -15.19 16.71 -1.01
C PHE A 727 -13.98 15.82 -1.31
N LEU A 728 -14.11 14.49 -1.17
CA LEU A 728 -13.02 13.52 -1.29
C LEU A 728 -12.30 13.58 -2.66
N PHE A 729 -13.06 13.66 -3.75
CA PHE A 729 -12.50 13.69 -5.10
C PHE A 729 -11.82 15.02 -5.45
N THR A 730 -12.19 16.12 -4.80
CA THR A 730 -11.70 17.46 -5.13
C THR A 730 -10.77 18.08 -4.08
N ALA A 731 -10.54 17.39 -2.96
CA ALA A 731 -9.49 17.69 -1.98
C ALA A 731 -8.11 17.11 -2.44
N PRO A 732 -6.99 17.52 -1.80
CA PRO A 732 -5.68 16.89 -1.99
C PRO A 732 -5.65 15.45 -1.45
N GLY A 733 -4.66 14.67 -1.91
CA GLY A 733 -4.51 13.25 -1.56
C GLY A 733 -5.22 12.30 -2.53
N VAL A 734 -5.07 11.00 -2.30
CA VAL A 734 -5.65 9.92 -3.10
C VAL A 734 -7.01 9.50 -2.52
N PRO A 735 -8.15 9.79 -3.19
CA PRO A 735 -9.45 9.31 -2.74
C PRO A 735 -9.53 7.79 -2.82
N LEU A 736 -9.89 7.15 -1.70
CA LEU A 736 -10.27 5.75 -1.61
C LEU A 736 -11.79 5.58 -1.65
N ILE A 737 -12.25 4.68 -2.52
CA ILE A 737 -13.60 4.09 -2.52
C ILE A 737 -13.50 2.67 -1.93
N TYR A 738 -14.30 2.33 -0.93
CA TYR A 738 -14.43 0.94 -0.46
C TYR A 738 -15.65 0.31 -1.14
N TYR A 739 -15.52 -0.91 -1.68
CA TYR A 739 -16.52 -1.51 -2.56
C TYR A 739 -17.95 -1.42 -2.00
N GLY A 740 -18.88 -0.93 -2.81
CA GLY A 740 -20.27 -0.71 -2.42
C GLY A 740 -20.56 0.66 -1.80
N ASP A 741 -19.56 1.45 -1.37
CA ASP A 741 -19.81 2.83 -0.93
C ASP A 741 -20.28 3.70 -2.12
N GLU A 742 -19.89 3.37 -3.35
CA GLU A 742 -20.34 4.01 -4.58
C GLU A 742 -21.83 3.77 -4.91
N ILE A 743 -22.47 2.84 -4.22
CA ILE A 743 -23.93 2.63 -4.21
C ILE A 743 -24.52 2.78 -2.80
N GLY A 744 -23.77 3.33 -1.84
CA GLY A 744 -24.20 3.51 -0.45
C GLY A 744 -24.64 2.21 0.23
N LEU A 745 -23.80 1.17 0.17
CA LEU A 745 -24.00 -0.10 0.88
C LEU A 745 -23.87 0.12 2.40
N ALA A 746 -24.93 -0.17 3.14
CA ALA A 746 -24.98 -0.04 4.59
C ALA A 746 -24.37 -1.24 5.31
N GLY A 747 -23.93 -1.01 6.55
CA GLY A 747 -23.35 -2.00 7.44
C GLY A 747 -22.88 -1.34 8.74
N ALA A 748 -23.03 -2.03 9.86
CA ALA A 748 -22.46 -1.61 11.14
C ALA A 748 -20.98 -1.98 11.22
N GLY A 749 -20.43 -2.24 12.41
CA GLY A 749 -19.06 -2.73 12.57
C GLY A 749 -18.87 -4.13 11.98
N ASP A 750 -17.65 -4.63 12.01
CA ASP A 750 -17.34 -5.95 11.46
C ASP A 750 -18.14 -7.10 12.14
N PRO A 751 -18.46 -8.18 11.40
CA PRO A 751 -18.25 -8.37 9.95
C PRO A 751 -19.33 -7.71 9.05
N ASP A 752 -20.24 -6.89 9.60
CA ASP A 752 -21.42 -6.38 8.87
C ASP A 752 -21.12 -5.21 7.92
N ASN A 753 -19.96 -4.56 8.02
CA ASN A 753 -19.41 -3.68 6.97
C ASN A 753 -18.87 -4.45 5.74
N ARG A 754 -18.79 -5.79 5.80
CA ARG A 754 -18.24 -6.70 4.77
C ARG A 754 -19.35 -7.57 4.14
N ARG A 755 -20.47 -6.95 3.74
CA ARG A 755 -21.59 -7.61 3.03
C ARG A 755 -21.25 -7.88 1.57
N MET A 756 -21.78 -8.96 1.00
CA MET A 756 -21.64 -9.25 -0.44
C MET A 756 -22.21 -8.08 -1.27
N MET A 757 -21.47 -7.67 -2.31
CA MET A 757 -21.84 -6.59 -3.22
C MET A 757 -23.15 -6.92 -3.97
N PRO A 758 -24.23 -6.13 -3.82
CA PRO A 758 -25.41 -6.29 -4.65
C PRO A 758 -25.12 -5.73 -6.05
N TRP A 759 -25.40 -6.52 -7.09
CA TRP A 759 -25.18 -6.13 -8.49
C TRP A 759 -26.44 -5.65 -9.23
N THR A 760 -27.60 -5.73 -8.58
CA THR A 760 -28.90 -5.29 -9.11
C THR A 760 -29.81 -4.78 -7.98
N GLY A 761 -30.96 -4.19 -8.32
CA GLY A 761 -31.99 -3.81 -7.33
C GLY A 761 -31.79 -2.45 -6.65
N TYR A 762 -30.91 -1.60 -7.17
CA TYR A 762 -30.60 -0.28 -6.62
C TYR A 762 -31.82 0.66 -6.55
N SER A 763 -31.90 1.45 -5.47
CA SER A 763 -32.86 2.56 -5.34
C SER A 763 -32.45 3.79 -6.18
N GLY A 764 -33.37 4.76 -6.32
CA GLY A 764 -33.08 6.03 -7.02
C GLY A 764 -31.89 6.78 -6.42
N GLY A 765 -31.83 6.92 -5.09
CA GLY A 765 -30.70 7.53 -4.39
C GLY A 765 -29.38 6.79 -4.59
N GLN A 766 -29.39 5.45 -4.70
CA GLN A 766 -28.18 4.66 -4.99
C GLN A 766 -27.67 4.88 -6.43
N VAL A 767 -28.58 4.95 -7.41
CA VAL A 767 -28.22 5.27 -8.81
C VAL A 767 -27.68 6.69 -8.92
N ALA A 768 -28.35 7.67 -8.32
CA ALA A 768 -27.91 9.07 -8.33
C ALA A 768 -26.57 9.29 -7.60
N LEU A 769 -26.29 8.51 -6.55
CA LEU A 769 -24.99 8.49 -5.89
C LEU A 769 -23.88 7.97 -6.82
N ARG A 770 -24.11 6.83 -7.48
CA ARG A 770 -23.15 6.25 -8.45
C ARG A 770 -22.88 7.21 -9.61
N GLU A 771 -23.93 7.81 -10.17
CA GLU A 771 -23.81 8.81 -11.25
C GLU A 771 -23.00 10.03 -10.81
N ARG A 772 -23.21 10.53 -9.58
CA ARG A 772 -22.41 11.62 -9.00
C ARG A 772 -20.93 11.24 -8.87
N ILE A 773 -20.62 10.03 -8.40
CA ILE A 773 -19.24 9.57 -8.21
C ILE A 773 -18.54 9.37 -9.56
N GLY A 774 -19.22 8.78 -10.56
CA GLY A 774 -18.69 8.70 -11.92
C GLY A 774 -18.42 10.07 -12.55
N ALA A 775 -19.28 11.06 -12.30
CA ALA A 775 -19.04 12.45 -12.72
C ALA A 775 -17.85 13.09 -12.00
N LEU A 776 -17.66 12.82 -10.71
CA LEU A 776 -16.50 13.29 -9.92
C LEU A 776 -15.18 12.66 -10.38
N GLY A 777 -15.16 11.36 -10.70
CA GLY A 777 -14.01 10.69 -11.30
C GLY A 777 -13.63 11.29 -12.65
N LYS A 778 -14.62 11.51 -13.52
CA LYS A 778 -14.45 12.18 -14.82
C LYS A 778 -13.95 13.64 -14.67
N ALA A 779 -14.40 14.37 -13.65
CA ALA A 779 -13.89 15.70 -13.30
C ALA A 779 -12.44 15.67 -12.81
N ARG A 780 -12.10 14.78 -11.86
CA ARG A 780 -10.74 14.64 -11.31
C ARG A 780 -9.74 14.22 -12.39
N ALA A 781 -10.12 13.30 -13.28
CA ALA A 781 -9.30 12.92 -14.44
C ALA A 781 -9.05 14.11 -15.37
N ALA A 782 -10.11 14.85 -15.75
CA ALA A 782 -10.03 15.96 -16.69
C ALA A 782 -9.32 17.21 -16.16
N LEU A 783 -9.26 17.43 -14.84
CA LEU A 783 -8.74 18.65 -14.22
C LEU A 783 -7.48 18.37 -13.37
N PRO A 784 -6.27 18.53 -13.93
CA PRO A 784 -4.99 18.40 -13.18
C PRO A 784 -4.94 19.17 -11.87
N ALA A 785 -5.61 20.32 -11.77
CA ALA A 785 -5.74 21.08 -10.52
C ALA A 785 -6.34 20.28 -9.35
N LEU A 786 -7.34 19.43 -9.60
CA LEU A 786 -7.97 18.60 -8.57
C LEU A 786 -7.06 17.48 -8.06
N ARG A 787 -6.11 17.03 -8.89
CA ARG A 787 -5.14 15.99 -8.54
C ARG A 787 -3.90 16.58 -7.88
N ARG A 788 -3.34 17.64 -8.46
CA ARG A 788 -1.97 18.13 -8.17
C ARG A 788 -1.90 19.58 -7.64
N GLY A 789 -3.00 20.34 -7.65
CA GLY A 789 -3.03 21.73 -7.17
C GLY A 789 -2.96 21.83 -5.64
N GLY A 790 -2.45 22.95 -5.12
CA GLY A 790 -2.48 23.27 -3.70
C GLY A 790 -3.90 23.49 -3.17
N TRP A 791 -4.05 23.60 -1.85
CA TRP A 791 -5.33 23.94 -1.20
C TRP A 791 -5.34 25.38 -0.69
N LYS A 792 -6.46 26.07 -0.90
CA LYS A 792 -6.70 27.42 -0.34
C LYS A 792 -8.18 27.60 0.01
N THR A 793 -8.49 27.63 1.30
CA THR A 793 -9.84 27.94 1.80
C THR A 793 -10.25 29.37 1.39
N LEU A 794 -11.38 29.53 0.71
CA LEU A 794 -11.93 30.84 0.31
C LEU A 794 -13.06 31.31 1.23
N LYS A 795 -13.87 30.36 1.73
CA LYS A 795 -14.93 30.56 2.72
C LYS A 795 -15.18 29.23 3.41
N ALA A 796 -15.27 29.21 4.74
CA ALA A 796 -15.75 28.05 5.48
C ALA A 796 -16.59 28.49 6.67
N ASP A 797 -17.69 27.78 6.92
CA ASP A 797 -18.54 27.95 8.10
C ASP A 797 -19.14 26.60 8.52
N GLY A 798 -20.26 26.60 9.25
CA GLY A 798 -20.94 25.39 9.66
C GLY A 798 -21.37 24.51 8.49
N ASP A 799 -22.00 25.09 7.47
CA ASP A 799 -22.72 24.35 6.43
C ASP A 799 -22.19 24.57 5.00
N VAL A 800 -21.41 25.63 4.77
CA VAL A 800 -20.81 25.96 3.47
C VAL A 800 -19.28 25.96 3.55
N LEU A 801 -18.66 25.30 2.58
CA LEU A 801 -17.21 25.30 2.36
C LEU A 801 -16.92 25.57 0.89
N VAL A 802 -16.18 26.64 0.62
CA VAL A 802 -15.67 27.00 -0.70
C VAL A 802 -14.15 27.14 -0.64
N TYR A 803 -13.46 26.52 -1.59
CA TYR A 803 -12.00 26.51 -1.67
C TYR A 803 -11.52 26.53 -3.12
N GLU A 804 -10.26 26.87 -3.29
CA GLU A 804 -9.53 26.89 -4.55
C GLU A 804 -8.54 25.72 -4.60
N ARG A 805 -8.43 25.09 -5.77
CA ARG A 805 -7.34 24.20 -6.17
C ARG A 805 -6.65 24.84 -7.37
N SER A 806 -5.37 25.16 -7.22
CA SER A 806 -4.58 25.89 -8.22
C SER A 806 -3.09 25.58 -8.11
N GLY A 807 -2.30 25.93 -9.12
CA GLY A 807 -0.85 25.74 -9.12
C GLY A 807 -0.18 26.21 -10.41
N ALA A 808 1.16 26.29 -10.41
CA ALA A 808 1.91 26.72 -11.58
C ALA A 808 1.71 25.74 -12.75
N GLY A 809 1.17 26.22 -13.87
CA GLY A 809 0.86 25.39 -15.05
C GLY A 809 -0.38 24.49 -14.89
N LEU A 810 -1.21 24.72 -13.88
CA LEU A 810 -2.49 24.01 -13.67
C LEU A 810 -3.67 24.99 -13.85
N ASP A 811 -4.86 24.44 -14.04
CA ASP A 811 -6.11 25.20 -13.99
C ASP A 811 -6.32 25.84 -12.61
N THR A 812 -7.15 26.88 -12.53
CA THR A 812 -7.70 27.36 -11.24
C THR A 812 -9.12 26.86 -11.11
N VAL A 813 -9.37 25.99 -10.12
CA VAL A 813 -10.68 25.36 -9.89
C VAL A 813 -11.22 25.79 -8.53
N ILE A 814 -12.39 26.43 -8.51
CA ILE A 814 -13.12 26.77 -7.29
C ILE A 814 -14.18 25.68 -7.04
N VAL A 815 -14.13 25.06 -5.88
CA VAL A 815 -15.11 24.05 -5.44
C VAL A 815 -15.98 24.67 -4.34
N GLY A 816 -17.30 24.57 -4.49
CA GLY A 816 -18.25 24.98 -3.45
C GLY A 816 -19.11 23.81 -2.99
N LEU A 817 -19.17 23.58 -1.69
CA LEU A 817 -19.92 22.53 -1.01
C LEU A 817 -20.94 23.15 -0.06
N ASN A 818 -22.16 22.60 -0.02
CA ASN A 818 -23.22 23.01 0.89
C ASN A 818 -23.94 21.78 1.45
N ARG A 819 -23.80 21.50 2.74
CA ARG A 819 -24.50 20.38 3.42
C ARG A 819 -25.90 20.75 3.91
N GLY A 820 -26.27 22.03 3.85
CA GLY A 820 -27.57 22.53 4.29
C GLY A 820 -28.72 22.02 3.44
N GLY A 821 -29.93 21.98 4.01
CA GLY A 821 -31.17 21.56 3.35
C GLY A 821 -31.79 22.60 2.40
N ALA A 822 -31.07 23.68 2.07
CA ALA A 822 -31.50 24.73 1.15
C ALA A 822 -30.31 25.18 0.27
N SER A 823 -30.61 25.79 -0.89
CA SER A 823 -29.57 26.45 -1.71
C SER A 823 -29.01 27.65 -0.96
N THR A 824 -27.70 27.86 -1.06
CA THR A 824 -27.00 28.95 -0.36
C THR A 824 -26.09 29.71 -1.32
N ALA A 825 -26.29 31.03 -1.40
CA ALA A 825 -25.36 31.93 -2.07
C ALA A 825 -24.02 32.00 -1.33
N ALA A 826 -22.93 31.74 -2.06
CA ALA A 826 -21.57 32.03 -1.63
C ALA A 826 -21.00 33.18 -2.47
N THR A 827 -20.32 34.12 -1.81
CA THR A 827 -19.47 35.13 -2.44
C THR A 827 -18.06 34.93 -1.93
N VAL A 828 -17.08 34.83 -2.83
CA VAL A 828 -15.68 34.55 -2.52
C VAL A 828 -14.74 35.42 -3.35
N ALA A 829 -13.51 35.61 -2.85
CA ALA A 829 -12.43 36.18 -3.63
C ALA A 829 -12.07 35.23 -4.79
N ALA A 830 -11.95 35.79 -5.99
CA ALA A 830 -11.64 35.06 -7.22
C ALA A 830 -10.83 35.97 -8.16
N ALA A 831 -10.15 35.41 -9.15
CA ALA A 831 -9.61 36.21 -10.26
C ALA A 831 -10.76 36.72 -11.13
N ASP A 832 -10.62 37.88 -11.77
CA ASP A 832 -11.58 38.32 -12.79
C ASP A 832 -11.50 37.38 -14.01
N GLY A 833 -12.61 37.22 -14.72
CA GLY A 833 -12.73 36.29 -15.85
C GLY A 833 -14.03 35.49 -15.82
N SER A 834 -14.10 34.43 -16.62
CA SER A 834 -15.24 33.52 -16.68
C SER A 834 -14.99 32.26 -15.83
N TYR A 835 -16.06 31.66 -15.31
CA TYR A 835 -15.99 30.43 -14.53
C TYR A 835 -17.02 29.42 -15.05
N GLY A 836 -16.55 28.36 -15.71
CA GLY A 836 -17.39 27.31 -16.27
C GLY A 836 -17.62 26.19 -15.26
N GLU A 837 -18.88 25.79 -15.07
CA GLU A 837 -19.21 24.63 -14.22
C GLU A 837 -18.92 23.31 -14.96
N PHE A 838 -18.11 22.44 -14.36
CA PHE A 838 -17.69 21.20 -15.00
C PHE A 838 -18.88 20.29 -15.34
N GLY A 839 -18.98 19.89 -16.61
CA GLY A 839 -20.10 19.10 -17.13
C GLY A 839 -21.37 19.90 -17.49
N ALA A 840 -21.37 21.22 -17.30
CA ALA A 840 -22.48 22.11 -17.65
C ALA A 840 -22.07 23.18 -18.68
N SER A 841 -23.04 23.74 -19.39
CA SER A 841 -22.83 24.88 -20.31
C SER A 841 -23.03 26.24 -19.63
N ALA A 842 -22.97 26.29 -18.30
CA ALA A 842 -23.22 27.49 -17.52
C ALA A 842 -21.88 28.18 -17.19
N MET A 843 -21.74 29.41 -17.68
CA MET A 843 -20.63 30.30 -17.31
C MET A 843 -21.11 31.31 -16.27
N LEU A 844 -20.32 31.47 -15.22
CA LEU A 844 -20.40 32.56 -14.25
C LEU A 844 -19.32 33.59 -14.60
N THR A 845 -19.42 34.81 -14.06
CA THR A 845 -18.42 35.86 -14.27
C THR A 845 -17.95 36.39 -12.92
N ALA A 846 -16.65 36.44 -12.73
CA ALA A 846 -16.02 37.15 -11.63
C ALA A 846 -15.64 38.56 -12.08
N SER A 847 -15.84 39.56 -11.21
CA SER A 847 -15.55 40.95 -11.52
C SER A 847 -15.21 41.77 -10.27
N GLY A 848 -14.11 42.51 -10.29
CA GLY A 848 -13.62 43.26 -9.14
C GLY A 848 -12.99 42.37 -8.05
N GLY A 849 -12.42 41.23 -8.42
CA GLY A 849 -11.77 40.26 -7.53
C GLY A 849 -12.75 39.35 -6.78
N SER A 850 -13.98 39.17 -7.30
CA SER A 850 -15.08 38.53 -6.57
C SER A 850 -16.00 37.71 -7.48
N LEU A 851 -16.38 36.52 -7.02
CA LEU A 851 -17.31 35.60 -7.67
C LEU A 851 -18.47 35.29 -6.71
N THR A 852 -19.73 35.34 -7.20
CA THR A 852 -20.93 34.97 -6.45
C THR A 852 -21.71 33.86 -7.15
N PHE A 853 -22.09 32.81 -6.42
CA PHE A 853 -22.82 31.67 -6.97
C PHE A 853 -23.68 30.93 -5.94
N GLU A 854 -24.75 30.27 -6.41
CA GLU A 854 -25.70 29.49 -5.61
C GLU A 854 -25.25 28.02 -5.51
N ILE A 855 -24.92 27.53 -4.32
CA ILE A 855 -24.56 26.12 -4.09
C ILE A 855 -25.82 25.34 -3.68
N PRO A 856 -26.24 24.30 -4.43
CA PRO A 856 -27.47 23.56 -4.13
C PRO A 856 -27.50 22.90 -2.74
N ALA A 857 -28.69 22.62 -2.23
CA ALA A 857 -28.88 21.84 -1.00
C ALA A 857 -28.23 20.45 -1.10
N ARG A 858 -27.49 20.03 -0.05
CA ARG A 858 -26.68 18.79 -0.02
C ARG A 858 -25.84 18.56 -1.30
N GLY A 859 -25.35 19.66 -1.86
CA GLY A 859 -24.83 19.75 -3.22
C GLY A 859 -23.45 20.37 -3.31
N ALA A 860 -22.83 20.17 -4.47
CA ALA A 860 -21.51 20.66 -4.80
C ALA A 860 -21.52 21.36 -6.16
N ARG A 861 -20.58 22.27 -6.39
CA ARG A 861 -20.18 22.77 -7.71
C ARG A 861 -18.66 22.70 -7.86
N VAL A 862 -18.21 22.44 -9.09
CA VAL A 862 -16.80 22.49 -9.50
C VAL A 862 -16.72 23.51 -10.64
N LEU A 863 -16.06 24.65 -10.40
CA LEU A 863 -16.02 25.80 -11.30
C LEU A 863 -14.58 26.01 -11.79
N VAL A 864 -14.36 25.91 -13.09
CA VAL A 864 -13.04 26.07 -13.73
C VAL A 864 -12.90 27.50 -14.27
N HIS A 865 -11.79 28.16 -13.95
CA HIS A 865 -11.47 29.51 -14.43
C HIS A 865 -11.07 29.49 -15.92
N ASP A 866 -11.69 30.36 -16.70
CA ASP A 866 -11.40 30.68 -18.10
C ASP A 866 -11.08 32.19 -18.16
N PRO A 867 -9.79 32.58 -18.19
CA PRO A 867 -9.30 33.93 -17.83
C PRO A 867 -9.53 35.02 -18.89
#